data_AF-A0A0D0BWR7-F1
#
_entry.id   AF-A0A0D0BWR7-F1
#
_cell.length_a   1.000
_cell.length_b   1.000
_cell.length_c   1.000
_cell.angle_alpha   90.00
_cell.angle_beta   90.00
_cell.angle_gamma   90.00
#
_symmetry.space_group_name_H-M   'P 1'
#
loop_
_entity.id
_entity.type
_entity.pdbx_description
1 polymer ?
#
loop_
_entity_poly.entity_id
_entity_poly.type
_entity_poly.pdbx_seq_one_letter_code
_entity_poly.pdbx_strand_id
1 'polypeptide(L)'
;MLRLSSALLAVSLAGSALADSLAEVEHIVLFMQENRAFDHYFGTMAGIRGFKDPNVQVNADGRSVYFQKVNPFLSNATDFLLPWYIAAEGGEFINGSQCMAAGSNAWGENHAALASGQNAKANTPQSWGHFRRSDVPVQFAVSEGWTIGDMYQQGVISDTDPNRIIWQTGSIAIPGGNVNTTRGPVLDNNRSPGCSRLTLTLENGTVLESPQNYSCYPFDWKTLPEYLQDAGISWKEFQAFDNFGDNPLAYFAQWQELADDNPTGELAQKGLAMNGGGNWQGGLDLLKKQAAEGTLPAVSLYIGPAELSEHPSYRPVDGGWLWKEMVDAVVNSPKYNKTILIISYDETGGWGDHVVPFTSPEGTPGEWIINPFTGQLAPTGPGFRVPFAVVSPWTRGGIVFTEPADHTSQTLFLEEWAAARGTPFKNTQINDWRREHMSNLVNMFDFEHPDYSAAPIPDAPPPHTDPLTSLLDGDVFCEHAFAGFVEAPIPYGKQTLQDSLFTETGFKTVRGSITEGRYLVIESNRNNLALSLSGSSLGTSQVTPEKFNTPSQRFVIHATDPKLATGKTFRISSAAFVTDATDPANATTPFLDSNLRFGSVNSSAVFNITYEGSGLYNIKESSSGKSLSVNNNGVPSLGGTAEDFKIFSVSF
;
A
#
# COMPACT_ATOMS: atom_id res chain seq x y z
N MET A 1 11.91 39.04 37.22
CA MET A 1 11.34 38.99 35.85
C MET A 1 11.76 37.66 35.24
N LEU A 2 10.91 36.65 35.37
CA LEU A 2 11.10 35.34 34.75
C LEU A 2 10.71 35.44 33.27
N ARG A 3 11.63 35.07 32.37
CA ARG A 3 11.31 34.75 30.98
C ARG A 3 10.83 33.29 30.93
N LEU A 4 9.53 33.09 30.75
CA LEU A 4 8.91 31.79 30.48
C LEU A 4 8.59 31.70 28.98
N SER A 5 9.20 30.71 28.34
CA SER A 5 8.63 29.79 27.36
C SER A 5 7.87 30.36 26.14
N SER A 6 8.60 30.50 25.02
CA SER A 6 8.02 30.63 23.67
C SER A 6 7.85 29.29 22.93
N ALA A 7 8.14 28.14 23.57
CA ALA A 7 8.12 26.83 22.90
C ALA A 7 6.79 26.05 23.02
N LEU A 8 5.90 26.42 23.96
CA LEU A 8 4.60 25.72 24.13
C LEU A 8 3.46 26.29 23.25
N LEU A 9 3.60 27.50 22.71
CA LEU A 9 2.51 28.12 21.93
C LEU A 9 2.48 27.64 20.47
N ALA A 10 3.62 27.22 19.90
CA ALA A 10 3.70 26.83 18.49
C ALA A 10 3.06 25.46 18.22
N VAL A 11 3.21 24.50 19.14
CA VAL A 11 2.64 23.14 19.00
C VAL A 11 1.11 23.15 19.07
N SER A 12 0.51 24.01 19.91
CA SER A 12 -0.95 24.14 19.98
C SER A 12 -1.56 24.87 18.78
N LEU A 13 -0.81 25.78 18.14
CA LEU A 13 -1.25 26.50 16.94
C LEU A 13 -1.14 25.64 15.67
N ALA A 14 -0.08 24.84 15.55
CA ALA A 14 0.06 23.89 14.43
C ALA A 14 -1.00 22.77 14.51
N GLY A 15 -1.26 22.23 15.70
CA GLY A 15 -2.33 21.23 15.91
C GLY A 15 -3.74 21.78 15.66
N SER A 16 -3.99 23.06 15.95
CA SER A 16 -5.29 23.70 15.63
C SER A 16 -5.42 24.04 14.15
N ALA A 17 -4.36 24.53 13.48
CA ALA A 17 -4.38 24.82 12.04
C ALA A 17 -4.52 23.55 11.17
N LEU A 18 -3.87 22.44 11.56
CA LEU A 18 -4.05 21.14 10.89
C LEU A 18 -5.47 20.58 11.11
N ALA A 19 -6.02 20.71 12.33
CA ALA A 19 -7.40 20.33 12.59
C ALA A 19 -8.41 21.18 11.80
N ASP A 20 -8.19 22.50 11.72
CA ASP A 20 -9.06 23.40 10.96
C ASP A 20 -9.05 23.10 9.46
N SER A 21 -7.91 22.68 8.91
CA SER A 21 -7.75 22.36 7.48
C SER A 21 -8.23 20.95 7.11
N LEU A 22 -8.04 19.94 7.98
CA LEU A 22 -8.64 18.63 7.80
C LEU A 22 -10.18 18.69 7.84
N ALA A 23 -10.74 19.62 8.63
CA ALA A 23 -12.18 19.87 8.70
C ALA A 23 -12.76 20.46 7.40
N GLU A 24 -11.93 20.98 6.48
CA GLU A 24 -12.38 21.49 5.18
C GLU A 24 -12.78 20.39 4.19
N VAL A 25 -12.36 19.15 4.44
CA VAL A 25 -12.73 17.99 3.63
C VAL A 25 -14.23 17.69 3.80
N GLU A 26 -14.99 17.83 2.72
CA GLU A 26 -16.42 17.56 2.70
C GLU A 26 -16.75 16.11 2.37
N HIS A 27 -15.97 15.47 1.49
CA HIS A 27 -16.24 14.14 0.95
C HIS A 27 -14.97 13.27 0.96
N ILE A 28 -15.12 12.03 1.43
CA ILE A 28 -14.09 10.99 1.36
C ILE A 28 -14.68 9.80 0.61
N VAL A 29 -14.05 9.42 -0.49
CA VAL A 29 -14.43 8.27 -1.32
C VAL A 29 -13.39 7.17 -1.10
N LEU A 30 -13.83 6.01 -0.61
CA LEU A 30 -13.01 4.82 -0.43
C LEU A 30 -13.33 3.84 -1.56
N PHE A 31 -12.32 3.53 -2.38
CA PHE A 31 -12.42 2.64 -3.53
C PHE A 31 -11.40 1.51 -3.36
N MET A 32 -11.89 0.28 -3.20
CA MET A 32 -11.03 -0.90 -3.05
C MET A 32 -11.25 -1.88 -4.21
N GLN A 33 -10.17 -2.21 -4.90
CA GLN A 33 -10.07 -3.19 -5.98
C GLN A 33 -9.58 -4.56 -5.46
N GLU A 34 -9.62 -5.56 -6.35
CA GLU A 34 -9.12 -6.93 -6.18
C GLU A 34 -7.84 -7.18 -7.00
N ASN A 35 -7.28 -8.37 -6.90
CA ASN A 35 -6.16 -8.55 -6.00
C ASN A 35 -4.79 -8.37 -6.68
N ARG A 36 -3.97 -7.44 -6.18
CA ARG A 36 -2.67 -7.09 -6.78
C ARG A 36 -1.62 -6.82 -5.73
N ALA A 37 -0.43 -7.41 -5.90
CA ALA A 37 0.74 -7.03 -5.13
C ALA A 37 1.32 -5.69 -5.60
N PHE A 38 1.92 -4.93 -4.68
CA PHE A 38 2.53 -3.65 -5.01
C PHE A 38 3.63 -3.79 -6.07
N ASP A 39 4.57 -4.73 -5.89
CA ASP A 39 5.65 -4.93 -6.86
C ASP A 39 5.18 -5.37 -8.24
N HIS A 40 4.05 -6.10 -8.33
CA HIS A 40 3.48 -6.54 -9.59
C HIS A 40 3.08 -5.35 -10.49
N TYR A 41 2.57 -4.26 -9.91
CA TYR A 41 2.30 -3.03 -10.67
C TYR A 41 3.47 -2.06 -10.65
N PHE A 42 4.01 -1.77 -9.47
CA PHE A 42 4.83 -0.60 -9.25
C PHE A 42 6.28 -0.91 -8.88
N GLY A 43 6.70 -2.18 -8.85
CA GLY A 43 8.08 -2.56 -8.53
C GLY A 43 9.12 -1.95 -9.49
N THR A 44 8.67 -1.59 -10.71
CA THR A 44 9.48 -0.90 -11.73
C THR A 44 9.38 0.63 -11.70
N MET A 45 8.51 1.22 -10.88
CA MET A 45 8.29 2.67 -10.83
C MET A 45 9.48 3.41 -10.20
N ALA A 46 9.77 4.61 -10.69
CA ALA A 46 10.83 5.44 -10.14
C ALA A 46 10.46 6.05 -8.77
N GLY A 47 11.41 6.10 -7.84
CA GLY A 47 11.28 6.80 -6.56
C GLY A 47 10.35 6.13 -5.54
N ILE A 48 10.18 4.81 -5.62
CA ILE A 48 9.48 3.99 -4.62
C ILE A 48 10.43 2.93 -4.05
N ARG A 49 10.03 2.25 -2.96
CA ARG A 49 10.65 1.01 -2.50
C ARG A 49 10.26 -0.14 -3.43
N GLY A 50 11.04 -0.39 -4.47
CA GLY A 50 10.79 -1.41 -5.50
C GLY A 50 12.01 -2.30 -5.74
N PHE A 51 12.20 -2.76 -6.98
CA PHE A 51 13.23 -3.77 -7.31
C PHE A 51 14.70 -3.33 -7.09
N LYS A 52 14.92 -2.05 -6.79
CA LYS A 52 16.23 -1.48 -6.40
C LYS A 52 16.34 -1.19 -4.89
N ASP A 53 15.59 -1.90 -4.04
CA ASP A 53 15.68 -1.77 -2.57
C ASP A 53 17.13 -2.06 -2.06
N PRO A 54 17.85 -1.06 -1.51
CA PRO A 54 19.20 -1.24 -0.95
C PRO A 54 19.24 -1.95 0.41
N ASN A 55 18.08 -2.14 1.05
CA ASN A 55 17.87 -2.87 2.30
C ASN A 55 17.09 -4.18 2.06
N VAL A 56 17.09 -4.68 0.81
CA VAL A 56 16.39 -5.92 0.45
C VAL A 56 16.76 -7.06 1.41
N GLN A 57 15.76 -7.83 1.82
CA GLN A 57 15.99 -9.02 2.65
C GLN A 57 16.96 -9.98 1.95
N VAL A 58 17.95 -10.45 2.71
CA VAL A 58 18.87 -11.51 2.29
C VAL A 58 18.50 -12.81 3.01
N ASN A 59 18.30 -13.87 2.23
CA ASN A 59 17.98 -15.21 2.72
C ASN A 59 19.21 -15.90 3.33
N ALA A 60 18.98 -17.01 4.05
CA ALA A 60 20.05 -17.76 4.71
C ALA A 60 21.13 -18.33 3.75
N ASP A 61 20.84 -18.43 2.46
CA ASP A 61 21.79 -18.82 1.41
C ASP A 61 22.63 -17.66 0.86
N GLY A 62 22.44 -16.44 1.39
CA GLY A 62 23.17 -15.25 0.99
C GLY A 62 22.64 -14.55 -0.26
N ARG A 63 21.57 -15.06 -0.90
CA ARG A 63 20.89 -14.36 -2.01
C ARG A 63 19.77 -13.48 -1.47
N SER A 64 19.47 -12.38 -2.16
CA SER A 64 18.31 -11.56 -1.82
C SER A 64 17.00 -12.33 -2.05
N VAL A 65 15.92 -11.85 -1.45
CA VAL A 65 14.57 -12.39 -1.65
C VAL A 65 14.14 -12.39 -3.12
N TYR A 66 14.76 -11.57 -3.99
CA TYR A 66 14.53 -11.62 -5.43
C TYR A 66 14.85 -12.97 -6.07
N PHE A 67 15.79 -13.74 -5.51
CA PHE A 67 16.15 -15.06 -6.01
C PHE A 67 15.22 -16.13 -5.42
N GLN A 68 14.14 -16.40 -6.14
CA GLN A 68 13.16 -17.42 -5.78
C GLN A 68 13.66 -18.80 -6.21
N LYS A 69 13.65 -19.78 -5.32
CA LYS A 69 14.20 -21.13 -5.55
C LYS A 69 13.39 -21.89 -6.59
N VAL A 70 14.11 -22.48 -7.54
CA VAL A 70 13.56 -23.36 -8.57
C VAL A 70 14.09 -24.77 -8.31
N ASN A 71 13.18 -25.73 -8.27
CA ASN A 71 13.51 -27.15 -8.08
C ASN A 71 13.42 -27.91 -9.42
N PRO A 72 13.90 -29.17 -9.48
CA PRO A 72 13.84 -29.98 -10.69
C PRO A 72 12.43 -30.32 -11.22
N PHE A 73 11.37 -30.13 -10.41
CA PHE A 73 9.98 -30.26 -10.88
C PHE A 73 9.57 -29.08 -11.77
N LEU A 74 10.08 -27.88 -11.45
CA LEU A 74 9.83 -26.66 -12.20
C LEU A 74 10.77 -26.54 -13.42
N SER A 75 12.09 -26.65 -13.21
CA SER A 75 13.08 -26.57 -14.29
C SER A 75 14.44 -27.11 -13.88
N ASN A 76 15.18 -27.67 -14.84
CA ASN A 76 16.59 -28.06 -14.68
C ASN A 76 17.56 -27.03 -15.28
N ALA A 77 17.06 -25.91 -15.84
CA ALA A 77 17.89 -24.91 -16.48
C ALA A 77 18.57 -23.94 -15.49
N THR A 78 18.03 -23.81 -14.28
CA THR A 78 18.48 -22.86 -13.25
C THR A 78 17.99 -23.35 -11.88
N ASP A 79 18.64 -22.90 -10.80
CA ASP A 79 18.23 -23.10 -9.41
C ASP A 79 17.43 -21.91 -8.84
N PHE A 80 17.23 -20.85 -9.62
CA PHE A 80 16.45 -19.67 -9.22
C PHE A 80 15.64 -19.03 -10.35
N LEU A 81 14.63 -18.26 -9.96
CA LEU A 81 13.79 -17.35 -10.74
C LEU A 81 13.87 -15.96 -10.13
N LEU A 82 14.18 -14.94 -10.93
CA LEU A 82 14.13 -13.52 -10.56
C LEU A 82 12.76 -12.90 -10.93
N PRO A 83 12.42 -11.69 -10.46
CA PRO A 83 11.22 -11.01 -10.96
C PRO A 83 11.27 -10.92 -12.48
N TRP A 84 10.13 -11.02 -13.16
CA TRP A 84 10.11 -11.04 -14.63
C TRP A 84 8.95 -10.28 -15.24
N TYR A 85 9.25 -9.62 -16.35
CA TYR A 85 8.26 -8.89 -17.11
C TYR A 85 7.35 -9.86 -17.87
N ILE A 86 6.06 -9.88 -17.53
CA ILE A 86 5.14 -10.91 -18.02
C ILE A 86 4.82 -10.82 -19.52
N ALA A 87 4.94 -9.62 -20.10
CA ALA A 87 4.75 -9.42 -21.55
C ALA A 87 6.06 -9.38 -22.34
N ALA A 88 7.17 -9.91 -21.79
CA ALA A 88 8.49 -9.86 -22.42
C ALA A 88 8.58 -10.56 -23.79
N GLU A 89 7.81 -11.62 -24.02
CA GLU A 89 7.76 -12.31 -25.32
C GLU A 89 7.10 -11.47 -26.43
N GLY A 90 6.35 -10.42 -26.07
CA GLY A 90 5.65 -9.55 -27.00
C GLY A 90 4.49 -10.25 -27.74
N GLY A 91 4.05 -9.65 -28.85
CA GLY A 91 2.95 -10.20 -29.66
C GLY A 91 1.64 -10.28 -28.87
N GLU A 92 0.97 -11.43 -28.95
CA GLU A 92 -0.33 -11.65 -28.30
C GLU A 92 -0.21 -11.72 -26.77
N PHE A 93 0.97 -12.04 -26.21
CA PHE A 93 1.19 -12.03 -24.75
C PHE A 93 1.00 -10.65 -24.12
N ILE A 94 1.16 -9.56 -24.88
CA ILE A 94 0.93 -8.19 -24.37
C ILE A 94 -0.50 -8.03 -23.87
N ASN A 95 -1.47 -8.56 -24.60
CA ASN A 95 -2.88 -8.48 -24.23
C ASN A 95 -3.36 -9.72 -23.48
N GLY A 96 -2.85 -10.91 -23.82
CA GLY A 96 -3.24 -12.17 -23.16
C GLY A 96 -2.83 -12.22 -21.68
N SER A 97 -1.64 -11.71 -21.34
CA SER A 97 -1.18 -11.70 -19.94
C SER A 97 -1.99 -10.79 -19.01
N GLN A 98 -2.87 -9.94 -19.56
CA GLN A 98 -3.82 -9.14 -18.76
C GLN A 98 -4.83 -10.02 -18.02
N CYS A 99 -5.14 -11.22 -18.50
CA CYS A 99 -6.04 -12.17 -17.82
C CYS A 99 -5.30 -13.36 -17.19
N MET A 100 -3.99 -13.23 -16.97
CA MET A 100 -3.18 -14.28 -16.33
C MET A 100 -3.45 -14.38 -14.83
N ALA A 101 -3.33 -15.60 -14.27
CA ALA A 101 -3.37 -15.84 -12.84
C ALA A 101 -1.96 -16.10 -12.27
N ALA A 102 -1.70 -15.60 -11.06
CA ALA A 102 -0.41 -15.77 -10.39
C ALA A 102 -0.33 -16.95 -9.42
N GLY A 103 -1.47 -17.40 -8.88
CA GLY A 103 -1.50 -18.45 -7.87
C GLY A 103 -2.64 -18.29 -6.87
N SER A 104 -2.46 -18.87 -5.69
CA SER A 104 -3.40 -18.85 -4.57
C SER A 104 -3.15 -17.64 -3.66
N ASN A 105 -4.22 -17.06 -3.14
CA ASN A 105 -4.22 -16.08 -2.06
C ASN A 105 -4.65 -16.68 -0.71
N ALA A 106 -4.89 -17.99 -0.63
CA ALA A 106 -5.37 -18.60 0.60
C ALA A 106 -4.34 -18.56 1.73
N TRP A 107 -4.84 -18.60 2.97
CA TRP A 107 -4.05 -18.54 4.20
C TRP A 107 -2.80 -19.45 4.14
N GLY A 108 -2.97 -20.69 3.67
CA GLY A 108 -1.91 -21.70 3.67
C GLY A 108 -0.71 -21.30 2.82
N GLU A 109 -0.95 -21.03 1.53
CA GLU A 109 0.08 -20.70 0.54
C GLU A 109 0.76 -19.36 0.86
N ASN A 110 0.00 -18.34 1.27
CA ASN A 110 0.54 -17.05 1.68
C ASN A 110 1.45 -17.16 2.92
N HIS A 111 1.06 -17.94 3.93
CA HIS A 111 1.91 -18.18 5.10
C HIS A 111 3.13 -19.04 4.78
N ALA A 112 3.02 -20.00 3.85
CA ALA A 112 4.17 -20.76 3.37
C ALA A 112 5.16 -19.84 2.61
N ALA A 113 4.66 -18.89 1.83
CA ALA A 113 5.45 -17.89 1.15
C ALA A 113 6.17 -16.96 2.13
N LEU A 114 5.43 -16.41 3.12
CA LEU A 114 5.97 -15.56 4.17
C LEU A 114 7.06 -16.26 4.99
N ALA A 115 6.79 -17.48 5.48
CA ALA A 115 7.71 -18.22 6.34
C ALA A 115 9.03 -18.59 5.63
N SER A 116 8.98 -18.78 4.31
CA SER A 116 10.15 -19.16 3.52
C SER A 116 10.85 -17.97 2.84
N GLY A 117 10.15 -16.85 2.63
CA GLY A 117 10.56 -15.79 1.71
C GLY A 117 10.56 -16.26 0.25
N GLN A 118 9.80 -17.31 -0.09
CA GLN A 118 9.85 -18.00 -1.39
C GLN A 118 8.46 -18.10 -2.04
N ASN A 119 7.88 -16.95 -2.42
CA ASN A 119 6.63 -16.84 -3.19
C ASN A 119 6.56 -17.82 -4.37
N ALA A 120 7.56 -17.85 -5.27
CA ALA A 120 7.46 -18.66 -6.49
C ALA A 120 7.39 -20.16 -6.23
N LYS A 121 7.94 -20.61 -5.10
CA LYS A 121 7.94 -22.02 -4.67
C LYS A 121 6.71 -22.36 -3.84
N ALA A 122 6.33 -21.47 -2.92
CA ALA A 122 5.21 -21.68 -2.02
C ALA A 122 3.85 -21.46 -2.70
N ASN A 123 3.86 -20.69 -3.79
CA ASN A 123 2.71 -20.39 -4.62
C ASN A 123 2.94 -20.94 -6.03
N THR A 124 3.08 -20.09 -7.05
CA THR A 124 3.47 -20.52 -8.39
C THR A 124 4.58 -19.64 -8.96
N PRO A 125 5.34 -20.10 -9.98
CA PRO A 125 6.33 -19.26 -10.66
C PRO A 125 5.77 -17.96 -11.27
N GLN A 126 4.49 -17.95 -11.65
CA GLN A 126 3.78 -16.78 -12.18
C GLN A 126 3.66 -15.67 -11.15
N SER A 127 3.60 -16.00 -9.85
CA SER A 127 3.57 -15.01 -8.76
C SER A 127 4.71 -13.99 -8.82
N TRP A 128 5.84 -14.36 -9.42
CA TRP A 128 7.01 -13.47 -9.53
C TRP A 128 7.03 -12.64 -10.83
N GLY A 129 5.94 -12.68 -11.58
CA GLY A 129 5.71 -11.84 -12.75
C GLY A 129 5.26 -10.43 -12.36
N HIS A 130 5.67 -9.42 -13.12
CA HIS A 130 5.25 -8.04 -12.96
C HIS A 130 4.92 -7.36 -14.30
N PHE A 131 4.08 -6.33 -14.24
CA PHE A 131 3.84 -5.39 -15.32
C PHE A 131 4.87 -4.25 -15.35
N ARG A 132 4.84 -3.49 -16.44
CA ARG A 132 5.51 -2.21 -16.61
C ARG A 132 4.47 -1.12 -16.89
N ARG A 133 4.90 0.14 -16.87
CA ARG A 133 4.05 1.30 -17.18
C ARG A 133 3.23 1.16 -18.46
N SER A 134 3.80 0.54 -19.50
CA SER A 134 3.11 0.36 -20.78
C SER A 134 1.88 -0.54 -20.69
N ASP A 135 1.82 -1.42 -19.70
CA ASP A 135 0.75 -2.42 -19.57
C ASP A 135 -0.36 -1.93 -18.63
N VAL A 136 -0.03 -1.07 -17.67
CA VAL A 136 -0.97 -0.45 -16.70
C VAL A 136 -0.79 1.08 -16.63
N PRO A 137 -0.93 1.80 -17.77
CA PRO A 137 -0.54 3.21 -17.87
C PRO A 137 -1.39 4.16 -17.02
N VAL A 138 -2.67 3.84 -16.78
CA VAL A 138 -3.54 4.65 -15.93
C VAL A 138 -3.11 4.58 -14.48
N GLN A 139 -2.87 3.37 -13.96
CA GLN A 139 -2.44 3.16 -12.58
C GLN A 139 -1.14 3.91 -12.29
N PHE A 140 -0.16 3.85 -13.21
CA PHE A 140 1.07 4.63 -13.11
C PHE A 140 0.79 6.15 -13.15
N ALA A 141 -0.01 6.63 -14.09
CA ALA A 141 -0.27 8.06 -14.24
C ALA A 141 -1.01 8.65 -13.03
N VAL A 142 -1.97 7.93 -12.46
CA VAL A 142 -2.68 8.34 -11.24
C VAL A 142 -1.72 8.38 -10.05
N SER A 143 -0.94 7.31 -9.83
CA SER A 143 0.02 7.23 -8.72
C SER A 143 1.16 8.26 -8.81
N GLU A 144 1.48 8.79 -9.99
CA GLU A 144 2.46 9.86 -10.19
C GLU A 144 1.85 11.26 -10.24
N GLY A 145 0.59 11.34 -10.67
CA GLY A 145 -0.21 12.54 -10.61
C GLY A 145 -0.46 12.95 -9.16
N TRP A 146 -0.64 12.00 -8.26
CA TRP A 146 -0.88 12.31 -6.86
C TRP A 146 0.13 11.58 -5.95
N THR A 147 -0.32 11.14 -4.79
CA THR A 147 0.52 10.43 -3.83
C THR A 147 0.30 8.93 -3.96
N ILE A 148 1.39 8.18 -4.09
CA ILE A 148 1.42 6.72 -3.94
C ILE A 148 1.90 6.36 -2.54
N GLY A 149 1.31 5.36 -1.90
CA GLY A 149 1.87 4.78 -0.67
C GLY A 149 2.65 3.51 -0.96
N ASP A 150 3.95 3.50 -0.65
CA ASP A 150 4.84 2.35 -0.93
C ASP A 150 5.03 1.40 0.25
N MET A 151 4.29 1.63 1.34
CA MET A 151 4.23 0.80 2.55
C MET A 151 2.78 0.58 3.02
N TYR A 152 1.83 0.59 2.08
CA TYR A 152 0.45 0.17 2.32
C TYR A 152 0.32 -1.35 2.11
N GLN A 153 -0.29 -2.03 3.07
CA GLN A 153 -0.30 -3.50 3.16
C GLN A 153 -1.73 -4.02 3.21
N GLN A 154 -1.92 -5.24 2.73
CA GLN A 154 -3.16 -5.96 3.01
C GLN A 154 -3.35 -6.11 4.53
N GLY A 155 -4.58 -6.03 5.00
CA GLY A 155 -4.87 -6.09 6.43
C GLY A 155 -4.64 -7.48 7.03
N VAL A 156 -4.80 -8.53 6.22
CA VAL A 156 -4.71 -9.94 6.61
C VAL A 156 -3.90 -10.74 5.58
N ILE A 157 -3.07 -11.66 6.03
CA ILE A 157 -2.31 -12.61 5.20
C ILE A 157 -3.24 -13.76 4.75
N SER A 158 -4.25 -13.43 3.94
CA SER A 158 -5.25 -14.36 3.42
C SER A 158 -6.03 -13.75 2.26
N ASP A 159 -7.08 -14.46 1.84
CA ASP A 159 -8.02 -14.15 0.78
C ASP A 159 -8.78 -12.81 0.94
N THR A 160 -9.63 -12.53 -0.04
CA THR A 160 -10.51 -11.37 -0.16
C THR A 160 -11.35 -11.07 1.07
N ASP A 161 -12.18 -12.01 1.52
CA ASP A 161 -13.19 -11.77 2.56
C ASP A 161 -12.54 -11.29 3.87
N PRO A 162 -11.48 -11.93 4.40
CA PRO A 162 -10.74 -11.41 5.55
C PRO A 162 -10.28 -9.95 5.40
N ASN A 163 -9.79 -9.57 4.21
CA ASN A 163 -9.29 -8.23 3.92
C ASN A 163 -10.42 -7.19 3.77
N ARG A 164 -11.53 -7.55 3.10
CA ARG A 164 -12.74 -6.72 3.02
C ARG A 164 -13.40 -6.55 4.40
N ILE A 165 -13.41 -7.59 5.22
CA ILE A 165 -13.97 -7.58 6.58
C ILE A 165 -13.14 -6.71 7.51
N ILE A 166 -11.81 -6.81 7.51
CA ILE A 166 -10.99 -5.90 8.33
C ILE A 166 -11.07 -4.45 7.84
N TRP A 167 -11.23 -4.23 6.53
CA TRP A 167 -11.47 -2.88 5.98
C TRP A 167 -12.79 -2.28 6.48
N GLN A 168 -13.86 -3.08 6.49
CA GLN A 168 -15.19 -2.63 6.90
C GLN A 168 -15.44 -2.71 8.41
N THR A 169 -14.61 -3.39 9.19
CA THR A 169 -14.88 -3.54 10.64
C THR A 169 -13.70 -3.23 11.53
N GLY A 170 -12.48 -3.27 11.02
CA GLY A 170 -11.26 -3.08 11.81
C GLY A 170 -10.71 -4.36 12.44
N SER A 171 -11.37 -5.51 12.30
CA SER A 171 -10.90 -6.79 12.84
C SER A 171 -11.45 -8.00 12.11
N ILE A 172 -10.73 -9.11 12.16
CA ILE A 172 -11.20 -10.44 11.75
C ILE A 172 -11.51 -11.34 12.95
N ALA A 173 -11.70 -10.75 14.14
CA ALA A 173 -12.06 -11.45 15.37
C ALA A 173 -11.08 -12.56 15.79
N ILE A 174 -9.77 -12.27 15.70
CA ILE A 174 -8.74 -13.14 16.29
C ILE A 174 -8.93 -13.20 17.83
N PRO A 175 -8.90 -14.39 18.44
CA PRO A 175 -8.96 -14.52 19.90
C PRO A 175 -7.91 -13.65 20.61
N GLY A 176 -8.34 -12.96 21.67
CA GLY A 176 -7.51 -12.00 22.41
C GLY A 176 -7.47 -10.59 21.81
N GLY A 177 -8.11 -10.36 20.65
CA GLY A 177 -8.37 -9.03 20.12
C GLY A 177 -9.60 -8.36 20.75
N ASN A 178 -9.99 -7.22 20.16
CA ASN A 178 -11.05 -6.37 20.71
C ASN A 178 -12.48 -6.86 20.40
N VAL A 179 -12.65 -7.81 19.48
CA VAL A 179 -13.94 -8.44 19.17
C VAL A 179 -14.21 -9.62 20.11
N ASN A 180 -15.32 -9.59 20.84
CA ASN A 180 -15.77 -10.70 21.67
C ASN A 180 -16.86 -11.51 20.94
N THR A 181 -16.46 -12.52 20.18
CA THR A 181 -17.36 -13.40 19.42
C THR A 181 -16.86 -14.84 19.40
N THR A 182 -17.75 -15.78 19.10
CA THR A 182 -17.41 -17.16 18.76
C THR A 182 -17.42 -17.41 17.25
N ARG A 183 -17.64 -16.37 16.44
CA ARG A 183 -17.84 -16.48 14.98
C ARG A 183 -16.58 -16.20 14.16
N GLY A 184 -15.49 -15.77 14.80
CA GLY A 184 -14.16 -15.64 14.21
C GLY A 184 -13.19 -16.74 14.68
N PRO A 185 -11.94 -16.73 14.21
CA PRO A 185 -11.37 -15.76 13.27
C PRO A 185 -11.83 -16.00 11.83
N VAL A 186 -11.84 -14.95 11.00
CA VAL A 186 -12.13 -15.05 9.56
C VAL A 186 -10.84 -15.15 8.77
N LEU A 187 -10.59 -16.32 8.18
CA LEU A 187 -9.32 -16.69 7.55
C LEU A 187 -9.47 -17.25 6.12
N ASP A 188 -10.66 -17.19 5.53
CA ASP A 188 -10.95 -17.65 4.16
C ASP A 188 -12.20 -16.97 3.59
N ASN A 189 -12.49 -17.25 2.32
CA ASN A 189 -13.68 -16.80 1.59
C ASN A 189 -14.94 -17.67 1.86
N ASN A 190 -15.02 -18.37 3.00
CA ASN A 190 -16.19 -19.21 3.26
C ASN A 190 -17.42 -18.36 3.64
N ARG A 191 -18.42 -18.38 2.76
CA ARG A 191 -19.69 -17.67 2.89
C ARG A 191 -20.88 -18.61 3.22
N SER A 192 -20.60 -19.88 3.54
CA SER A 192 -21.65 -20.86 3.86
C SER A 192 -22.05 -20.80 5.33
N PRO A 193 -23.35 -20.71 5.68
CA PRO A 193 -23.81 -20.77 7.07
C PRO A 193 -23.25 -21.96 7.85
N GLY A 194 -22.68 -21.66 9.01
CA GLY A 194 -21.92 -22.61 9.82
C GLY A 194 -20.42 -22.33 9.76
N CYS A 195 -19.63 -23.26 10.30
CA CYS A 195 -18.17 -23.14 10.35
C CYS A 195 -17.53 -24.18 9.43
N SER A 196 -16.53 -23.79 8.64
CA SER A 196 -15.79 -24.63 7.71
C SER A 196 -14.40 -24.96 8.23
N ARG A 197 -13.75 -25.99 7.68
CA ARG A 197 -12.29 -26.15 7.82
C ARG A 197 -11.58 -25.37 6.73
N LEU A 198 -10.38 -24.91 7.03
CA LEU A 198 -9.47 -24.36 6.02
C LEU A 198 -8.79 -25.48 5.26
N THR A 199 -8.41 -25.21 4.01
CA THR A 199 -7.65 -26.12 3.16
C THR A 199 -6.31 -25.52 2.77
N LEU A 200 -5.28 -26.36 2.64
CA LEU A 200 -3.98 -26.00 2.06
C LEU A 200 -3.62 -27.03 1.00
N THR A 201 -3.21 -26.58 -0.19
CA THR A 201 -2.74 -27.48 -1.25
C THR A 201 -1.22 -27.47 -1.31
N LEU A 202 -0.60 -28.64 -1.12
CA LEU A 202 0.85 -28.81 -1.22
C LEU A 202 1.29 -28.87 -2.69
N GLU A 203 2.57 -28.60 -2.94
CA GLU A 203 3.19 -28.62 -4.29
C GLU A 203 2.93 -29.93 -5.07
N ASN A 204 2.77 -31.06 -4.38
CA ASN A 204 2.48 -32.36 -4.98
C ASN A 204 0.97 -32.62 -5.24
N GLY A 205 0.11 -31.62 -5.04
CA GLY A 205 -1.35 -31.69 -5.17
C GLY A 205 -2.09 -32.29 -3.97
N THR A 206 -1.41 -32.58 -2.86
CA THR A 206 -2.08 -33.06 -1.64
C THR A 206 -2.84 -31.92 -0.96
N VAL A 207 -4.12 -32.11 -0.68
CA VAL A 207 -4.93 -31.16 0.11
C VAL A 207 -4.92 -31.57 1.59
N LEU A 208 -4.55 -30.64 2.45
CA LEU A 208 -4.62 -30.75 3.91
C LEU A 208 -5.83 -29.95 4.42
N GLU A 209 -6.53 -30.49 5.41
CA GLU A 209 -7.58 -29.75 6.13
C GLU A 209 -7.09 -29.33 7.52
N SER A 210 -7.56 -28.16 7.99
CA SER A 210 -7.32 -27.73 9.37
C SER A 210 -7.97 -28.69 10.39
N PRO A 211 -7.38 -28.89 11.57
CA PRO A 211 -7.91 -29.82 12.57
C PRO A 211 -9.25 -29.37 13.18
N GLN A 212 -9.56 -28.08 13.10
CA GLN A 212 -10.76 -27.45 13.66
C GLN A 212 -11.39 -26.51 12.63
N ASN A 213 -12.64 -26.11 12.91
CA ASN A 213 -13.36 -25.17 12.06
C ASN A 213 -12.96 -23.73 12.35
N TYR A 214 -13.00 -22.89 11.32
CA TYR A 214 -12.72 -21.46 11.29
C TYR A 214 -13.84 -20.73 10.51
N SER A 215 -13.79 -19.38 10.50
CA SER A 215 -14.69 -18.51 9.71
C SER A 215 -16.17 -18.88 9.82
N CYS A 216 -16.74 -18.80 11.02
CA CYS A 216 -18.13 -19.19 11.23
C CYS A 216 -19.09 -18.09 10.75
N TYR A 217 -19.84 -18.37 9.69
CA TYR A 217 -20.78 -17.44 9.08
C TYR A 217 -22.22 -17.64 9.62
N PRO A 218 -23.03 -16.57 9.78
CA PRO A 218 -22.73 -15.15 9.53
C PRO A 218 -22.02 -14.47 10.70
N PHE A 219 -21.29 -13.37 10.45
CA PHE A 219 -20.56 -12.61 11.47
C PHE A 219 -21.48 -11.74 12.34
N ASP A 220 -21.01 -11.23 13.48
CA ASP A 220 -21.90 -10.61 14.48
C ASP A 220 -21.33 -9.39 15.24
N TRP A 221 -20.22 -8.82 14.78
CA TRP A 221 -19.68 -7.58 15.34
C TRP A 221 -20.00 -6.35 14.48
N LYS A 222 -19.76 -5.18 15.07
CA LYS A 222 -20.16 -3.90 14.50
C LYS A 222 -19.26 -3.49 13.33
N THR A 223 -19.89 -2.97 12.28
CA THR A 223 -19.27 -2.51 11.04
C THR A 223 -19.03 -0.99 11.04
N LEU A 224 -18.08 -0.51 10.24
CA LEU A 224 -17.74 0.90 10.04
C LEU A 224 -18.97 1.74 9.67
N PRO A 225 -19.85 1.32 8.73
CA PRO A 225 -21.06 2.09 8.43
C PRO A 225 -21.99 2.30 9.63
N GLU A 226 -22.06 1.34 10.56
CA GLU A 226 -22.82 1.52 11.81
C GLU A 226 -22.17 2.57 12.74
N TYR A 227 -20.83 2.63 12.81
CA TYR A 227 -20.14 3.70 13.53
C TYR A 227 -20.39 5.08 12.91
N LEU A 228 -20.37 5.18 11.57
CA LEU A 228 -20.67 6.43 10.86
C LEU A 228 -22.13 6.85 11.06
N GLN A 229 -23.07 5.89 11.01
CA GLN A 229 -24.49 6.13 11.25
C GLN A 229 -24.75 6.66 12.66
N ASP A 230 -24.14 6.06 13.69
CA ASP A 230 -24.27 6.49 15.08
C ASP A 230 -23.69 7.88 15.33
N ALA A 231 -22.62 8.23 14.62
CA ALA A 231 -22.00 9.55 14.69
C ALA A 231 -22.78 10.65 13.92
N GLY A 232 -23.86 10.28 13.21
CA GLY A 232 -24.63 11.20 12.37
C GLY A 232 -23.88 11.65 11.11
N ILE A 233 -22.85 10.92 10.69
CA ILE A 233 -22.08 11.20 9.48
C ILE A 233 -22.85 10.63 8.28
N SER A 234 -23.05 11.44 7.23
CA SER A 234 -23.71 10.93 6.02
C SER A 234 -22.77 9.97 5.28
N TRP A 235 -23.26 8.79 4.97
CA TRP A 235 -22.50 7.78 4.24
C TRP A 235 -23.37 6.96 3.29
N LYS A 236 -22.73 6.32 2.30
CA LYS A 236 -23.35 5.35 1.41
C LYS A 236 -22.32 4.36 0.85
N GLU A 237 -22.74 3.11 0.69
CA GLU A 237 -22.05 2.13 -0.15
C GLU A 237 -22.70 2.11 -1.54
N PHE A 238 -21.88 2.36 -2.55
CA PHE A 238 -22.22 2.33 -3.97
C PHE A 238 -21.68 1.02 -4.52
N GLN A 239 -22.55 0.17 -5.07
CA GLN A 239 -22.16 -1.16 -5.51
C GLN A 239 -22.82 -1.54 -6.83
N ALA A 240 -22.09 -2.32 -7.63
CA ALA A 240 -22.65 -3.00 -8.79
C ALA A 240 -23.66 -4.09 -8.38
N PHE A 241 -24.47 -4.55 -9.33
CA PHE A 241 -25.38 -5.68 -9.11
C PHE A 241 -24.60 -6.98 -8.89
N ASP A 242 -23.68 -7.30 -9.79
CA ASP A 242 -22.67 -8.33 -9.57
C ASP A 242 -21.40 -7.67 -9.07
N ASN A 243 -21.26 -7.64 -7.75
CA ASN A 243 -20.13 -7.05 -7.05
C ASN A 243 -19.12 -8.11 -6.57
N PHE A 244 -19.17 -9.33 -7.11
CA PHE A 244 -18.32 -10.47 -6.72
C PHE A 244 -18.43 -10.93 -5.25
N GLY A 245 -19.39 -10.39 -4.50
CA GLY A 245 -19.46 -10.54 -3.06
C GLY A 245 -18.42 -9.71 -2.30
N ASP A 246 -17.92 -8.63 -2.90
CA ASP A 246 -16.93 -7.75 -2.26
C ASP A 246 -17.55 -6.78 -1.25
N ASN A 247 -18.88 -6.76 -1.13
CA ASN A 247 -19.57 -6.06 -0.04
C ASN A 247 -19.72 -7.00 1.16
N PRO A 248 -18.84 -6.90 2.18
CA PRO A 248 -18.88 -7.79 3.33
C PRO A 248 -20.06 -7.53 4.26
N LEU A 249 -20.81 -6.42 4.14
CA LEU A 249 -21.96 -6.15 5.00
C LEU A 249 -22.98 -7.28 4.92
N ALA A 250 -23.19 -7.85 3.74
CA ALA A 250 -24.11 -8.99 3.55
C ALA A 250 -23.73 -10.25 4.35
N TYR A 251 -22.54 -10.28 4.95
CA TYR A 251 -22.02 -11.42 5.71
C TYR A 251 -22.27 -11.33 7.21
N PHE A 252 -22.85 -10.22 7.66
CA PHE A 252 -23.12 -9.96 9.07
C PHE A 252 -24.60 -10.17 9.37
N ALA A 253 -24.89 -10.85 10.48
CA ALA A 253 -26.24 -11.25 10.88
C ALA A 253 -27.19 -10.05 10.98
N GLN A 254 -26.74 -8.93 11.56
CA GLN A 254 -27.56 -7.73 11.67
C GLN A 254 -27.94 -7.13 10.30
N TRP A 255 -27.10 -7.29 9.29
CA TRP A 255 -27.36 -6.80 7.94
C TRP A 255 -28.23 -7.76 7.14
N GLN A 256 -28.10 -9.07 7.37
CA GLN A 256 -29.02 -10.07 6.83
C GLN A 256 -30.44 -9.88 7.37
N GLU A 257 -30.56 -9.69 8.69
CA GLU A 257 -31.85 -9.36 9.33
C GLU A 257 -32.45 -8.07 8.76
N LEU A 258 -31.64 -7.03 8.53
CA LEU A 258 -32.08 -5.80 7.87
C LEU A 258 -32.57 -6.05 6.42
N ALA A 259 -31.89 -6.90 5.66
CA ALA A 259 -32.26 -7.23 4.29
C ALA A 259 -33.59 -8.00 4.24
N ASP A 260 -33.79 -8.93 5.16
CA ASP A 260 -34.99 -9.79 5.20
C ASP A 260 -36.21 -9.04 5.77
N ASP A 261 -36.04 -8.33 6.88
CA ASP A 261 -37.16 -7.76 7.64
C ASP A 261 -37.44 -6.29 7.31
N ASN A 262 -36.44 -5.53 6.85
CA ASN A 262 -36.58 -4.09 6.57
C ASN A 262 -35.74 -3.59 5.36
N PRO A 263 -35.89 -4.20 4.17
CA PRO A 263 -35.04 -3.89 3.00
C PRO A 263 -35.19 -2.44 2.51
N THR A 264 -36.30 -1.77 2.82
CA THR A 264 -36.54 -0.36 2.48
C THR A 264 -36.09 0.62 3.56
N GLY A 265 -35.58 0.13 4.69
CA GLY A 265 -35.05 0.95 5.77
C GLY A 265 -33.81 1.74 5.34
N GLU A 266 -33.57 2.88 5.99
CA GLU A 266 -32.47 3.79 5.65
C GLU A 266 -31.10 3.08 5.62
N LEU A 267 -30.84 2.24 6.64
CA LEU A 267 -29.58 1.53 6.78
C LEU A 267 -29.37 0.50 5.64
N ALA A 268 -30.38 -0.30 5.33
CA ALA A 268 -30.36 -1.24 4.21
C ALA A 268 -30.19 -0.53 2.85
N GLN A 269 -30.86 0.61 2.65
CA GLN A 269 -30.75 1.40 1.41
C GLN A 269 -29.39 2.09 1.23
N LYS A 270 -28.69 2.38 2.32
CA LYS A 270 -27.33 2.92 2.28
C LYS A 270 -26.28 1.85 2.05
N GLY A 271 -26.36 0.70 2.73
CA GLY A 271 -25.32 -0.34 2.73
C GLY A 271 -25.51 -1.49 1.75
N LEU A 272 -26.76 -1.89 1.47
CA LEU A 272 -27.05 -3.13 0.71
C LEU A 272 -27.74 -2.87 -0.63
N ALA A 273 -28.43 -1.74 -0.79
CA ALA A 273 -29.19 -1.50 -2.01
C ALA A 273 -28.28 -1.21 -3.22
N MET A 274 -28.48 -2.00 -4.26
CA MET A 274 -27.90 -1.87 -5.60
C MET A 274 -28.60 -0.74 -6.38
N ASN A 275 -28.54 0.48 -5.84
CA ASN A 275 -29.20 1.67 -6.38
C ASN A 275 -28.40 2.29 -7.54
N GLY A 276 -29.09 2.76 -8.59
CA GLY A 276 -28.47 3.56 -9.66
C GLY A 276 -29.01 3.33 -11.08
N GLY A 277 -29.69 2.20 -11.33
CA GLY A 277 -30.13 1.83 -12.69
C GLY A 277 -28.98 1.45 -13.62
N GLY A 278 -29.25 0.94 -14.81
CA GLY A 278 -28.22 0.41 -15.72
C GLY A 278 -27.76 -1.00 -15.32
N ASN A 279 -27.34 -1.81 -16.29
CA ASN A 279 -27.06 -3.24 -16.11
C ASN A 279 -26.05 -3.52 -14.98
N TRP A 280 -24.76 -3.32 -15.25
CA TRP A 280 -23.65 -3.60 -14.32
C TRP A 280 -23.07 -2.32 -13.68
N GLN A 281 -23.39 -1.14 -14.23
CA GLN A 281 -22.81 0.16 -13.85
C GLN A 281 -23.52 0.88 -12.70
N GLY A 282 -24.63 0.37 -12.16
CA GLY A 282 -25.55 1.20 -11.37
C GLY A 282 -24.92 1.95 -10.19
N GLY A 283 -24.08 1.28 -9.39
CA GLY A 283 -23.34 1.96 -8.31
C GLY A 283 -22.42 3.08 -8.82
N LEU A 284 -21.71 2.84 -9.92
CA LEU A 284 -20.80 3.81 -10.54
C LEU A 284 -21.56 5.00 -11.12
N ASP A 285 -22.65 4.75 -11.83
CA ASP A 285 -23.48 5.80 -12.42
C ASP A 285 -24.07 6.72 -11.35
N LEU A 286 -24.56 6.14 -10.25
CA LEU A 286 -25.07 6.92 -9.13
C LEU A 286 -23.97 7.74 -8.46
N LEU A 287 -22.78 7.17 -8.25
CA LEU A 287 -21.64 7.88 -7.68
C LEU A 287 -21.21 9.04 -8.58
N LYS A 288 -21.02 8.78 -9.88
CA LYS A 288 -20.65 9.81 -10.88
C LYS A 288 -21.68 10.93 -10.95
N LYS A 289 -22.97 10.58 -10.92
CA LYS A 289 -24.05 11.57 -10.88
C LYS A 289 -23.95 12.46 -9.63
N GLN A 290 -23.83 11.87 -8.46
CA GLN A 290 -23.72 12.63 -7.20
C GLN A 290 -22.43 13.45 -7.12
N ALA A 291 -21.33 12.94 -7.67
CA ALA A 291 -20.08 13.68 -7.79
C ALA A 291 -20.25 14.91 -8.69
N ALA A 292 -20.86 14.76 -9.87
CA ALA A 292 -21.13 15.85 -10.79
C ALA A 292 -22.10 16.90 -10.22
N GLU A 293 -23.06 16.47 -9.39
CA GLU A 293 -24.00 17.37 -8.68
C GLU A 293 -23.38 18.00 -7.42
N GLY A 294 -22.22 17.53 -6.95
CA GLY A 294 -21.60 17.97 -5.70
C GLY A 294 -22.37 17.53 -4.45
N THR A 295 -23.07 16.40 -4.53
CA THR A 295 -24.01 15.88 -3.52
C THR A 295 -23.59 14.54 -2.92
N LEU A 296 -22.34 14.11 -3.13
CA LEU A 296 -21.81 12.91 -2.49
C LEU A 296 -22.04 12.94 -0.98
N PRO A 297 -22.27 11.80 -0.31
CA PRO A 297 -22.20 11.70 1.14
C PRO A 297 -20.82 12.14 1.67
N ALA A 298 -20.74 12.38 2.97
CA ALA A 298 -19.47 12.72 3.58
C ALA A 298 -18.47 11.55 3.50
N VAL A 299 -18.95 10.30 3.59
CA VAL A 299 -18.16 9.09 3.32
C VAL A 299 -18.85 8.21 2.27
N SER A 300 -18.18 7.95 1.16
CA SER A 300 -18.67 7.09 0.08
C SER A 300 -17.79 5.85 -0.03
N LEU A 301 -18.34 4.66 0.10
CA LEU A 301 -17.64 3.41 -0.18
C LEU A 301 -18.06 2.93 -1.56
N TYR A 302 -17.11 2.54 -2.41
CA TYR A 302 -17.42 2.03 -3.74
C TYR A 302 -16.92 0.58 -3.89
N ILE A 303 -17.85 -0.30 -4.25
CA ILE A 303 -17.61 -1.70 -4.59
C ILE A 303 -17.88 -1.87 -6.09
N GLY A 304 -16.83 -2.17 -6.84
CA GLY A 304 -16.88 -2.33 -8.29
C GLY A 304 -17.67 -3.57 -8.73
N PRO A 305 -18.00 -3.67 -10.03
CA PRO A 305 -18.48 -4.91 -10.61
C PRO A 305 -17.37 -5.96 -10.66
N ALA A 306 -17.72 -7.25 -10.58
CA ALA A 306 -16.77 -8.36 -10.64
C ALA A 306 -15.79 -8.23 -11.82
N GLU A 307 -16.32 -8.02 -13.02
CA GLU A 307 -15.57 -7.88 -14.27
C GLU A 307 -14.54 -6.74 -14.31
N LEU A 308 -14.65 -5.75 -13.43
CA LEU A 308 -13.70 -4.63 -13.32
C LEU A 308 -12.91 -4.66 -12.01
N SER A 309 -13.08 -5.68 -11.17
CA SER A 309 -12.43 -5.76 -9.85
C SER A 309 -10.93 -5.97 -9.96
N GLU A 310 -10.46 -6.54 -11.08
CA GLU A 310 -9.11 -7.06 -11.31
C GLU A 310 -8.78 -8.37 -10.57
N HIS A 311 -9.74 -9.02 -9.88
CA HIS A 311 -9.53 -10.39 -9.40
C HIS A 311 -9.18 -11.28 -10.60
N PRO A 312 -8.03 -12.00 -10.63
CA PRO A 312 -7.71 -12.86 -11.77
C PRO A 312 -8.84 -13.85 -12.09
N SER A 313 -9.27 -14.01 -13.34
CA SER A 313 -8.70 -13.53 -14.60
C SER A 313 -9.20 -12.16 -15.11
N TYR A 314 -9.95 -11.39 -14.33
CA TYR A 314 -10.37 -10.03 -14.70
C TYR A 314 -9.18 -9.08 -14.90
N ARG A 315 -9.25 -8.24 -15.93
CA ARG A 315 -8.08 -7.59 -16.52
C ARG A 315 -7.67 -6.28 -15.83
N PRO A 316 -6.36 -6.06 -15.57
CA PRO A 316 -5.79 -4.78 -15.13
C PRO A 316 -6.14 -3.59 -16.03
N VAL A 317 -6.24 -3.78 -17.35
CA VAL A 317 -6.60 -2.68 -18.26
C VAL A 317 -8.05 -2.21 -18.04
N ASP A 318 -8.97 -3.12 -17.70
CA ASP A 318 -10.36 -2.79 -17.42
C ASP A 318 -10.53 -2.13 -16.04
N GLY A 319 -9.79 -2.60 -15.03
CA GLY A 319 -9.71 -1.91 -13.75
C GLY A 319 -8.98 -0.55 -13.85
N GLY A 320 -8.04 -0.41 -14.79
CA GLY A 320 -7.44 0.88 -15.17
C GLY A 320 -8.46 1.84 -15.76
N TRP A 321 -9.42 1.35 -16.55
CA TRP A 321 -10.57 2.16 -16.97
C TRP A 321 -11.42 2.59 -15.77
N LEU A 322 -11.69 1.68 -14.81
CA LEU A 322 -12.46 2.02 -13.61
C LEU A 322 -11.75 3.05 -12.72
N TRP A 323 -10.43 2.94 -12.55
CA TRP A 323 -9.59 3.95 -11.91
C TRP A 323 -9.80 5.32 -12.55
N LYS A 324 -9.73 5.39 -13.88
CA LYS A 324 -9.94 6.63 -14.63
C LYS A 324 -11.34 7.20 -14.38
N GLU A 325 -12.39 6.39 -14.44
CA GLU A 325 -13.76 6.85 -14.21
C GLU A 325 -13.96 7.41 -12.80
N MET A 326 -13.39 6.77 -11.79
CA MET A 326 -13.45 7.22 -10.40
C MET A 326 -12.68 8.53 -10.19
N VAL A 327 -11.48 8.64 -10.78
CA VAL A 327 -10.69 9.87 -10.71
C VAL A 327 -11.39 11.01 -11.46
N ASP A 328 -11.89 10.77 -12.66
CA ASP A 328 -12.61 11.77 -13.44
C ASP A 328 -13.90 12.22 -12.72
N ALA A 329 -14.62 11.33 -12.04
CA ALA A 329 -15.79 11.69 -11.25
C ALA A 329 -15.46 12.71 -10.15
N VAL A 330 -14.33 12.49 -9.46
CA VAL A 330 -13.90 13.32 -8.33
C VAL A 330 -13.25 14.62 -8.81
N VAL A 331 -12.34 14.55 -9.79
CA VAL A 331 -11.60 15.71 -10.31
C VAL A 331 -12.51 16.69 -11.04
N ASN A 332 -13.53 16.20 -11.75
CA ASN A 332 -14.50 17.07 -12.45
C ASN A 332 -15.66 17.53 -11.56
N SER A 333 -15.73 17.06 -10.30
CA SER A 333 -16.77 17.49 -9.36
C SER A 333 -16.62 18.99 -9.04
N PRO A 334 -17.73 19.75 -8.88
CA PRO A 334 -17.67 21.10 -8.31
C PRO A 334 -17.14 21.12 -6.86
N LYS A 335 -16.95 19.94 -6.24
CA LYS A 335 -16.40 19.74 -4.90
C LYS A 335 -15.01 19.12 -4.89
N TYR A 336 -14.28 19.10 -6.02
CA TYR A 336 -12.93 18.54 -6.08
C TYR A 336 -12.00 19.15 -5.01
N ASN A 337 -12.12 20.46 -4.78
CA ASN A 337 -11.37 21.20 -3.76
C ASN A 337 -11.66 20.79 -2.31
N LYS A 338 -12.59 19.86 -2.08
CA LYS A 338 -13.01 19.36 -0.77
C LYS A 338 -13.16 17.84 -0.73
N THR A 339 -12.64 17.15 -1.73
CA THR A 339 -12.81 15.70 -1.89
C THR A 339 -11.47 14.97 -1.83
N ILE A 340 -11.49 13.82 -1.16
CA ILE A 340 -10.39 12.86 -1.15
C ILE A 340 -10.91 11.56 -1.75
N LEU A 341 -10.21 11.03 -2.76
CA LEU A 341 -10.40 9.68 -3.25
C LEU A 341 -9.22 8.81 -2.80
N ILE A 342 -9.50 7.76 -2.05
CA ILE A 342 -8.54 6.74 -1.64
C ILE A 342 -8.77 5.51 -2.50
N ILE A 343 -7.74 5.10 -3.24
CA ILE A 343 -7.75 3.89 -4.07
C ILE A 343 -6.82 2.87 -3.43
N SER A 344 -7.35 1.70 -3.09
CA SER A 344 -6.63 0.61 -2.44
C SER A 344 -6.95 -0.73 -3.11
N TYR A 345 -6.22 -1.77 -2.72
CA TYR A 345 -6.53 -3.16 -3.05
C TYR A 345 -6.72 -3.95 -1.75
N ASP A 346 -7.46 -5.05 -1.81
CA ASP A 346 -7.73 -5.92 -0.68
C ASP A 346 -6.50 -6.80 -0.34
N GLU A 347 -5.98 -7.56 -1.30
CA GLU A 347 -4.85 -8.47 -1.12
C GLU A 347 -4.06 -8.66 -2.41
N THR A 348 -3.01 -9.48 -2.37
CA THR A 348 -2.05 -9.69 -3.46
C THR A 348 -2.51 -10.47 -4.69
N GLY A 349 -3.52 -11.34 -4.63
CA GLY A 349 -3.95 -12.21 -5.75
C GLY A 349 -3.01 -13.36 -6.03
N GLY A 350 -2.19 -13.72 -5.03
CA GLY A 350 -1.08 -14.64 -5.20
C GLY A 350 0.13 -14.04 -5.93
N TRP A 351 0.08 -12.77 -6.34
CA TRP A 351 1.26 -12.05 -6.85
C TRP A 351 2.25 -11.77 -5.72
N GLY A 352 3.54 -11.82 -6.02
CA GLY A 352 4.59 -11.64 -5.03
C GLY A 352 4.96 -10.18 -4.79
N ASP A 353 5.32 -9.88 -3.54
CA ASP A 353 6.00 -8.65 -3.15
C ASP A 353 7.29 -8.99 -2.39
N HIS A 354 8.33 -8.18 -2.56
CA HIS A 354 9.64 -8.42 -1.94
C HIS A 354 9.75 -7.92 -0.50
N VAL A 355 8.86 -7.02 -0.07
CA VAL A 355 8.94 -6.42 1.26
C VAL A 355 8.34 -7.36 2.28
N VAL A 356 9.12 -7.65 3.32
CA VAL A 356 8.63 -8.40 4.47
C VAL A 356 7.51 -7.59 5.14
N PRO A 357 6.32 -8.18 5.34
CA PRO A 357 5.22 -7.53 6.02
C PRO A 357 5.62 -6.95 7.39
N PHE A 358 5.15 -5.74 7.66
CA PHE A 358 5.28 -5.10 8.95
C PHE A 358 4.24 -5.66 9.93
N THR A 359 4.65 -6.68 10.68
CA THR A 359 3.81 -7.39 11.66
C THR A 359 4.17 -7.02 13.10
N SER A 360 3.24 -7.24 14.02
CA SER A 360 3.47 -7.05 15.44
C SER A 360 4.50 -8.03 16.02
N PRO A 361 5.04 -7.78 17.23
CA PRO A 361 5.83 -8.78 17.95
C PRO A 361 5.08 -10.09 18.14
N GLU A 362 5.81 -11.22 18.10
CA GLU A 362 5.25 -12.56 18.24
C GLU A 362 4.40 -12.69 19.50
N GLY A 363 3.17 -13.21 19.35
CA GLY A 363 2.24 -13.42 20.45
C GLY A 363 1.46 -12.17 20.90
N THR A 364 1.52 -11.07 20.14
CA THR A 364 0.67 -9.90 20.41
C THR A 364 -0.81 -10.30 20.34
N PRO A 365 -1.63 -9.99 21.38
CA PRO A 365 -3.05 -10.34 21.40
C PRO A 365 -3.81 -9.78 20.19
N GLY A 366 -4.66 -10.60 19.56
CA GLY A 366 -5.46 -10.20 18.40
C GLY A 366 -4.70 -10.13 17.07
N GLU A 367 -3.38 -10.27 17.06
CA GLU A 367 -2.53 -10.17 15.85
C GLU A 367 -1.85 -11.49 15.47
N TRP A 368 -1.89 -12.50 16.35
CA TRP A 368 -1.24 -13.79 16.14
C TRP A 368 -2.19 -14.95 16.44
N ILE A 369 -2.02 -16.04 15.68
CA ILE A 369 -2.75 -17.29 15.88
C ILE A 369 -1.82 -18.49 15.72
N ILE A 370 -2.22 -19.63 16.30
CA ILE A 370 -1.58 -20.91 15.96
C ILE A 370 -1.98 -21.26 14.53
N ASN A 371 -0.99 -21.24 13.63
CA ASN A 371 -1.18 -21.57 12.24
C ASN A 371 -1.82 -22.96 12.12
N PRO A 372 -2.98 -23.09 11.44
CA PRO A 372 -3.74 -24.33 11.38
C PRO A 372 -3.02 -25.51 10.72
N PHE A 373 -2.02 -25.24 9.88
CA PHE A 373 -1.30 -26.25 9.09
C PHE A 373 0.07 -26.60 9.66
N THR A 374 0.69 -25.71 10.46
CA THR A 374 2.03 -25.95 11.03
C THR A 374 2.04 -26.14 12.54
N GLY A 375 0.99 -25.71 13.25
CA GLY A 375 0.93 -25.72 14.71
C GLY A 375 1.89 -24.71 15.39
N GLN A 376 2.52 -23.82 14.61
CA GLN A 376 3.39 -22.75 15.10
C GLN A 376 2.63 -21.42 15.14
N LEU A 377 3.07 -20.48 15.97
CA LEU A 377 2.54 -19.13 15.94
C LEU A 377 2.82 -18.47 14.59
N ALA A 378 1.82 -17.80 14.03
CA ALA A 378 1.92 -17.00 12.81
C ALA A 378 1.16 -15.67 12.98
N PRO A 379 1.67 -14.57 12.38
CA PRO A 379 0.96 -13.31 12.38
C PRO A 379 -0.25 -13.42 11.45
N THR A 380 -1.36 -12.77 11.78
CA THR A 380 -2.54 -12.71 10.89
C THR A 380 -2.44 -11.56 9.91
N GLY A 381 -1.67 -10.52 10.23
CA GLY A 381 -1.37 -9.36 9.39
C GLY A 381 -0.71 -8.25 10.23
N PRO A 382 -0.54 -7.03 9.67
CA PRO A 382 -0.60 -6.70 8.25
C PRO A 382 0.23 -7.63 7.36
N GLY A 383 -0.16 -7.79 6.11
CA GLY A 383 0.46 -8.71 5.15
C GLY A 383 1.33 -8.03 4.11
N PHE A 384 1.43 -8.64 2.93
CA PHE A 384 2.20 -8.12 1.81
C PHE A 384 1.67 -6.76 1.33
N ARG A 385 2.53 -5.99 0.67
CA ARG A 385 2.15 -4.67 0.15
C ARG A 385 1.20 -4.81 -1.03
N VAL A 386 0.23 -3.92 -1.09
CA VAL A 386 -0.76 -3.82 -2.16
C VAL A 386 -0.79 -2.39 -2.72
N PRO A 387 -1.21 -2.16 -3.98
CA PRO A 387 -1.26 -0.84 -4.56
C PRO A 387 -2.15 0.12 -3.74
N PHE A 388 -1.67 1.36 -3.60
CA PHE A 388 -2.37 2.37 -2.84
C PHE A 388 -2.05 3.77 -3.37
N ALA A 389 -3.09 4.53 -3.70
CA ALA A 389 -2.99 5.89 -4.21
C ALA A 389 -4.07 6.78 -3.61
N VAL A 390 -3.76 8.05 -3.39
CA VAL A 390 -4.74 9.03 -2.89
C VAL A 390 -4.79 10.23 -3.80
N VAL A 391 -5.97 10.49 -4.37
CA VAL A 391 -6.25 11.56 -5.31
C VAL A 391 -7.00 12.69 -4.62
N SER A 392 -6.33 13.83 -4.50
CA SER A 392 -6.86 15.02 -3.85
C SER A 392 -5.98 16.24 -4.17
N PRO A 393 -6.48 17.48 -4.11
CA PRO A 393 -5.63 18.66 -4.25
C PRO A 393 -4.45 18.71 -3.26
N TRP A 394 -4.62 18.11 -2.07
CA TRP A 394 -3.59 18.07 -1.02
C TRP A 394 -2.55 16.96 -1.19
N THR A 395 -2.72 16.10 -2.19
CA THR A 395 -1.82 14.98 -2.52
C THR A 395 -1.20 15.11 -3.92
N ARG A 396 -1.35 16.25 -4.57
CA ARG A 396 -0.89 16.44 -5.95
C ARG A 396 0.65 16.47 -6.04
N GLY A 397 1.17 15.81 -7.07
CA GLY A 397 2.59 15.83 -7.46
C GLY A 397 3.32 14.59 -6.97
N GLY A 398 4.29 14.09 -7.76
CA GLY A 398 5.00 12.81 -7.55
C GLY A 398 5.59 12.62 -6.15
N ILE A 399 4.74 12.19 -5.22
CA ILE A 399 4.99 12.03 -3.81
C ILE A 399 4.89 10.54 -3.49
N VAL A 400 5.83 10.06 -2.69
CA VAL A 400 5.75 8.74 -2.07
C VAL A 400 5.50 8.89 -0.59
N PHE A 401 4.40 8.30 -0.13
CA PHE A 401 4.06 8.18 1.27
C PHE A 401 4.60 6.88 1.83
N THR A 402 5.29 6.96 2.96
CA THR A 402 6.21 5.90 3.39
C THR A 402 5.87 5.27 4.74
N GLU A 403 4.84 5.79 5.42
CA GLU A 403 4.45 5.26 6.72
C GLU A 403 3.83 3.87 6.56
N PRO A 404 4.10 2.93 7.49
CA PRO A 404 3.38 1.65 7.53
C PRO A 404 1.87 1.90 7.66
N ALA A 405 1.10 1.35 6.72
CA ALA A 405 -0.35 1.46 6.69
C ALA A 405 -1.00 0.14 6.25
N ASP A 406 -2.24 -0.09 6.67
CA ASP A 406 -3.06 -1.21 6.23
C ASP A 406 -4.53 -0.76 6.00
N HIS A 407 -5.46 -1.70 5.82
CA HIS A 407 -6.89 -1.35 5.65
C HIS A 407 -7.48 -0.58 6.83
N THR A 408 -6.99 -0.80 8.05
CA THR A 408 -7.46 -0.07 9.24
C THR A 408 -7.04 1.40 9.21
N SER A 409 -5.95 1.73 8.52
CA SER A 409 -5.49 3.12 8.33
C SER A 409 -6.54 4.01 7.67
N GLN A 410 -7.40 3.47 6.80
CA GLN A 410 -8.51 4.23 6.21
C GLN A 410 -9.55 4.61 7.27
N THR A 411 -9.89 3.69 8.18
CA THR A 411 -10.78 3.98 9.31
C THR A 411 -10.13 4.96 10.29
N LEU A 412 -8.84 4.81 10.59
CA LEU A 412 -8.10 5.75 11.44
C LEU A 412 -8.12 7.17 10.85
N PHE A 413 -7.96 7.31 9.53
CA PHE A 413 -8.12 8.61 8.86
C PHE A 413 -9.52 9.19 9.03
N LEU A 414 -10.58 8.38 8.87
CA LEU A 414 -11.95 8.82 9.10
C LEU A 414 -12.18 9.26 10.55
N GLU A 415 -11.58 8.60 11.54
CA GLU A 415 -11.67 9.01 12.96
C GLU A 415 -11.06 10.40 13.18
N GLU A 416 -9.85 10.66 12.64
CA GLU A 416 -9.19 11.97 12.72
C GLU A 416 -10.00 13.06 12.03
N TRP A 417 -10.47 12.79 10.81
CA TRP A 417 -11.30 13.70 10.04
C TRP A 417 -12.62 14.02 10.73
N ALA A 418 -13.32 13.00 11.24
CA ALA A 418 -14.59 13.17 11.93
C ALA A 418 -14.42 13.95 13.25
N ALA A 419 -13.31 13.72 13.98
CA ALA A 419 -12.96 14.49 15.15
C ALA A 419 -12.71 15.97 14.81
N ALA A 420 -11.95 16.26 13.75
CA ALA A 420 -11.73 17.62 13.25
C ALA A 420 -13.04 18.32 12.86
N ARG A 421 -14.02 17.58 12.34
CA ARG A 421 -15.36 18.09 11.98
C ARG A 421 -16.36 18.19 13.13
N GLY A 422 -15.98 17.78 14.35
CA GLY A 422 -16.86 17.85 15.52
C GLY A 422 -17.91 16.73 15.61
N THR A 423 -17.75 15.65 14.85
CA THR A 423 -18.57 14.42 14.91
C THR A 423 -17.69 13.19 15.20
N PRO A 424 -16.86 13.20 16.26
CA PRO A 424 -15.89 12.13 16.50
C PRO A 424 -16.60 10.80 16.69
N PHE A 425 -16.00 9.75 16.12
CA PHE A 425 -16.33 8.36 16.41
C PHE A 425 -15.05 7.58 16.68
N LYS A 426 -15.19 6.39 17.25
CA LYS A 426 -14.06 5.47 17.45
C LYS A 426 -14.51 4.04 17.18
N ASN A 427 -13.91 3.39 16.20
CA ASN A 427 -14.14 1.99 15.89
C ASN A 427 -13.47 1.08 16.94
N THR A 428 -14.23 0.68 17.95
CA THR A 428 -13.71 -0.12 19.07
C THR A 428 -13.25 -1.54 18.69
N GLN A 429 -13.44 -2.00 17.44
CA GLN A 429 -13.01 -3.32 17.01
C GLN A 429 -11.54 -3.37 16.56
N ILE A 430 -10.94 -2.24 16.16
CA ILE A 430 -9.52 -2.18 15.77
C ILE A 430 -8.67 -2.54 16.98
N ASN A 431 -7.80 -3.54 16.83
CA ASN A 431 -6.86 -3.98 17.86
C ASN A 431 -5.88 -2.86 18.26
N ASP A 432 -5.47 -2.87 19.52
CA ASP A 432 -4.63 -1.81 20.10
C ASP A 432 -3.29 -1.66 19.39
N TRP A 433 -2.64 -2.77 19.03
CA TRP A 433 -1.35 -2.72 18.32
C TRP A 433 -1.47 -1.99 16.98
N ARG A 434 -2.49 -2.29 16.17
CA ARG A 434 -2.73 -1.59 14.89
C ARG A 434 -2.95 -0.10 15.11
N ARG A 435 -3.74 0.30 16.12
CA ARG A 435 -3.97 1.72 16.45
C ARG A 435 -2.69 2.47 16.83
N GLU A 436 -1.76 1.79 17.50
CA GLU A 436 -0.50 2.40 17.95
C GLU A 436 0.57 2.48 16.85
N HIS A 437 0.50 1.61 15.83
CA HIS A 437 1.60 1.41 14.87
C HIS A 437 1.24 1.66 13.41
N MET A 438 -0.03 1.62 13.03
CA MET A 438 -0.47 1.93 11.67
C MET A 438 -0.68 3.44 11.53
N SER A 439 -0.34 3.97 10.36
CA SER A 439 -0.61 5.36 10.02
C SER A 439 -2.11 5.66 10.05
N ASN A 440 -2.47 6.86 10.53
CA ASN A 440 -3.80 7.43 10.35
C ASN A 440 -3.92 8.23 9.03
N LEU A 441 -2.91 8.15 8.16
CA LEU A 441 -2.82 8.77 6.83
C LEU A 441 -2.80 10.30 6.78
N VAL A 442 -3.00 11.01 7.90
CA VAL A 442 -3.05 12.49 7.93
C VAL A 442 -1.76 13.10 7.37
N ASN A 443 -0.61 12.51 7.68
CA ASN A 443 0.69 12.99 7.21
C ASN A 443 0.89 12.91 5.70
N MET A 444 0.02 12.21 4.96
CA MET A 444 0.07 12.12 3.50
C MET A 444 -0.34 13.41 2.80
N PHE A 445 -1.06 14.28 3.50
CA PHE A 445 -1.65 15.49 2.93
C PHE A 445 -0.79 16.72 3.25
N ASP A 446 -0.75 17.67 2.32
CA ASP A 446 -0.29 19.03 2.56
C ASP A 446 -1.50 19.95 2.49
N PHE A 447 -2.18 20.05 3.64
CA PHE A 447 -3.39 20.85 3.76
C PHE A 447 -3.14 22.36 3.63
N GLU A 448 -1.89 22.80 3.84
CA GLU A 448 -1.49 24.21 3.77
C GLU A 448 -1.30 24.69 2.32
N HIS A 449 -0.92 23.79 1.41
CA HIS A 449 -0.61 24.13 0.01
C HIS A 449 -1.34 23.22 -1.00
N PRO A 450 -2.68 23.30 -1.10
CA PRO A 450 -3.42 22.53 -2.10
C PRO A 450 -3.04 22.94 -3.53
N ASP A 451 -2.89 21.95 -4.41
CA ASP A 451 -2.77 22.14 -5.86
C ASP A 451 -3.99 21.53 -6.55
N TYR A 452 -4.84 22.42 -7.07
CA TYR A 452 -6.09 22.07 -7.73
C TYR A 452 -5.93 21.65 -9.20
N SER A 453 -4.70 21.53 -9.70
CA SER A 453 -4.45 21.07 -11.06
C SER A 453 -4.77 19.57 -11.22
N ALA A 454 -5.41 19.22 -12.32
CA ALA A 454 -5.56 17.81 -12.71
C ALA A 454 -4.24 17.28 -13.28
N ALA A 455 -3.88 16.05 -12.93
CA ALA A 455 -2.83 15.33 -13.65
C ALA A 455 -3.38 14.78 -14.98
N PRO A 456 -2.58 14.78 -16.07
CA PRO A 456 -2.97 14.10 -17.28
C PRO A 456 -3.00 12.59 -17.03
N ILE A 457 -4.15 11.96 -17.28
CA ILE A 457 -4.31 10.51 -17.21
C ILE A 457 -4.46 10.01 -18.65
N PRO A 458 -3.73 8.96 -19.08
CA PRO A 458 -3.89 8.35 -20.38
C PRO A 458 -5.33 7.90 -20.62
N ASP A 459 -5.73 7.86 -21.89
CA ASP A 459 -7.00 7.26 -22.26
C ASP A 459 -6.99 5.77 -21.92
N ALA A 460 -8.09 5.29 -21.33
CA ALA A 460 -8.35 3.89 -21.13
C ALA A 460 -9.49 3.47 -22.07
N PRO A 461 -9.32 2.41 -22.88
CA PRO A 461 -10.43 1.92 -23.68
C PRO A 461 -11.57 1.49 -22.74
N PRO A 462 -12.84 1.70 -23.13
CA PRO A 462 -13.95 1.13 -22.38
C PRO A 462 -13.80 -0.40 -22.33
N PRO A 463 -14.23 -1.04 -21.22
CA PRO A 463 -14.14 -2.48 -21.07
C PRO A 463 -14.98 -3.18 -22.14
N HIS A 464 -14.59 -4.41 -22.48
CA HIS A 464 -15.31 -5.20 -23.47
C HIS A 464 -16.70 -5.54 -22.95
N THR A 465 -17.68 -5.54 -23.86
CA THR A 465 -19.06 -5.95 -23.56
C THR A 465 -19.58 -6.87 -24.63
N ASP A 466 -20.34 -7.88 -24.23
CA ASP A 466 -21.02 -8.77 -25.14
C ASP A 466 -22.01 -7.97 -26.02
N PRO A 467 -21.92 -8.04 -27.35
CA PRO A 467 -22.70 -7.20 -28.25
C PRO A 467 -24.21 -7.53 -28.27
N LEU A 468 -24.63 -8.67 -27.71
CA LEU A 468 -26.03 -9.10 -27.64
C LEU A 468 -26.70 -8.68 -26.33
N THR A 469 -25.97 -8.75 -25.22
CA THR A 469 -26.48 -8.50 -23.86
C THR A 469 -26.07 -7.15 -23.30
N SER A 470 -25.01 -6.53 -23.84
CA SER A 470 -24.37 -5.33 -23.30
C SER A 470 -23.87 -5.49 -21.85
N LEU A 471 -23.64 -6.74 -21.42
CA LEU A 471 -22.97 -7.05 -20.15
C LEU A 471 -21.46 -7.08 -20.37
N LEU A 472 -20.70 -6.86 -19.30
CA LEU A 472 -19.26 -7.08 -19.32
C LEU A 472 -18.96 -8.58 -19.48
N ASP A 473 -17.90 -8.86 -20.22
CA ASP A 473 -17.38 -10.20 -20.52
C ASP A 473 -15.87 -10.11 -20.84
N GLY A 474 -15.15 -9.26 -20.10
CA GLY A 474 -13.79 -8.84 -20.42
C GLY A 474 -12.77 -9.95 -20.27
N ASP A 475 -12.91 -10.74 -19.22
CA ASP A 475 -12.12 -11.94 -18.94
C ASP A 475 -12.38 -13.05 -19.97
N VAL A 476 -13.64 -13.39 -20.22
CA VAL A 476 -14.06 -14.43 -21.16
C VAL A 476 -13.57 -14.08 -22.57
N PHE A 477 -13.73 -12.81 -22.98
CA PHE A 477 -13.17 -12.33 -24.23
C PHE A 477 -11.65 -12.51 -24.25
N CYS A 478 -10.93 -12.17 -23.18
CA CYS A 478 -9.48 -12.28 -23.11
C CYS A 478 -9.01 -13.73 -23.23
N GLU A 479 -9.57 -14.64 -22.44
CA GLU A 479 -9.22 -16.05 -22.43
C GLU A 479 -9.47 -16.72 -23.79
N HIS A 480 -10.55 -16.34 -24.47
CA HIS A 480 -10.86 -16.86 -25.80
C HIS A 480 -10.03 -16.21 -26.92
N ALA A 481 -9.89 -14.88 -26.92
CA ALA A 481 -9.19 -14.14 -27.97
C ALA A 481 -7.68 -14.40 -27.95
N PHE A 482 -7.12 -14.66 -26.77
CA PHE A 482 -5.70 -14.91 -26.56
C PHE A 482 -5.43 -16.34 -26.07
N ALA A 483 -6.27 -17.30 -26.46
CA ALA A 483 -6.09 -18.70 -26.11
C ALA A 483 -4.69 -19.20 -26.52
N GLY A 484 -3.91 -19.68 -25.53
CA GLY A 484 -2.51 -20.07 -25.71
C GLY A 484 -1.48 -18.97 -25.46
N PHE A 485 -1.93 -17.75 -25.17
CA PHE A 485 -1.09 -16.56 -24.90
C PHE A 485 -1.47 -15.86 -23.58
N VAL A 486 -2.33 -16.47 -22.76
CA VAL A 486 -2.67 -15.98 -21.41
C VAL A 486 -1.53 -16.22 -20.43
N GLU A 487 -1.11 -17.48 -20.31
CA GLU A 487 0.00 -17.89 -19.44
C GLU A 487 1.34 -17.62 -20.13
N ALA A 488 1.99 -16.52 -19.75
CA ALA A 488 3.29 -16.17 -20.29
C ALA A 488 4.37 -17.19 -19.88
N PRO A 489 5.29 -17.57 -20.80
CA PRO A 489 6.28 -18.59 -20.52
C PRO A 489 7.30 -18.09 -19.49
N ILE A 490 7.50 -18.88 -18.43
CA ILE A 490 8.43 -18.54 -17.34
C ILE A 490 9.88 -18.56 -17.88
N PRO A 491 10.68 -17.50 -17.68
CA PRO A 491 11.99 -17.33 -18.33
C PRO A 491 13.14 -18.07 -17.63
N TYR A 492 12.95 -19.34 -17.26
CA TYR A 492 13.98 -20.13 -16.56
C TYR A 492 15.33 -20.13 -17.27
N GLY A 493 16.39 -19.70 -16.57
CA GLY A 493 17.76 -19.69 -17.08
C GLY A 493 18.04 -18.64 -18.16
N LYS A 494 17.08 -17.75 -18.46
CA LYS A 494 17.21 -16.69 -19.48
C LYS A 494 17.30 -15.27 -18.90
N GLN A 495 17.22 -15.13 -17.57
CA GLN A 495 17.16 -13.83 -16.89
C GLN A 495 18.53 -13.23 -16.62
N THR A 496 18.60 -11.90 -16.68
CA THR A 496 19.72 -11.09 -16.17
C THR A 496 19.22 -10.24 -15.00
N LEU A 497 20.11 -9.85 -14.08
CA LEU A 497 19.75 -8.95 -12.99
C LEU A 497 19.24 -7.59 -13.50
N GLN A 498 19.85 -7.07 -14.56
CA GLN A 498 19.48 -5.80 -15.16
C GLN A 498 18.05 -5.81 -15.71
N ASP A 499 17.66 -6.88 -16.40
CA ASP A 499 16.32 -6.98 -16.99
C ASP A 499 15.25 -7.30 -15.95
N SER A 500 15.58 -8.19 -14.99
CA SER A 500 14.68 -8.63 -13.93
C SER A 500 14.43 -7.60 -12.84
N LEU A 501 15.45 -6.80 -12.50
CA LEU A 501 15.34 -5.72 -11.50
C LEU A 501 15.28 -4.36 -12.18
N PHE A 502 14.68 -4.32 -13.38
CA PHE A 502 14.45 -3.09 -14.11
C PHE A 502 13.60 -2.14 -13.27
N THR A 503 14.05 -0.89 -13.16
CA THR A 503 13.30 0.19 -12.52
C THR A 503 13.57 1.46 -13.30
N GLU A 504 12.51 2.22 -13.58
CA GLU A 504 12.59 3.51 -14.21
C GLU A 504 13.48 4.46 -13.40
N THR A 505 14.28 5.25 -14.09
CA THR A 505 15.10 6.30 -13.48
C THR A 505 14.21 7.51 -13.19
N GLY A 506 14.32 8.07 -11.99
CA GLY A 506 13.50 9.20 -11.57
C GLY A 506 13.53 9.43 -10.07
N PHE A 507 12.65 10.28 -9.57
CA PHE A 507 12.53 10.54 -8.14
C PHE A 507 11.11 10.90 -7.73
N LYS A 508 10.82 10.76 -6.42
CA LYS A 508 9.60 11.24 -5.78
C LYS A 508 9.95 12.00 -4.51
N THR A 509 9.14 12.99 -4.15
CA THR A 509 9.23 13.65 -2.85
C THR A 509 8.75 12.68 -1.77
N VAL A 510 9.49 12.54 -0.68
CA VAL A 510 9.09 11.66 0.43
C VAL A 510 8.15 12.42 1.36
N ARG A 511 7.10 11.75 1.85
CA ARG A 511 6.15 12.30 2.82
C ARG A 511 5.77 11.29 3.90
N GLY A 512 5.55 11.81 5.11
CA GLY A 512 5.30 11.00 6.30
C GLY A 512 6.58 10.47 6.94
N SER A 513 6.44 9.76 8.05
CA SER A 513 7.55 9.08 8.71
C SER A 513 8.25 8.14 7.73
N ILE A 514 9.57 8.32 7.62
CA ILE A 514 10.36 7.60 6.62
C ILE A 514 10.62 6.16 7.07
N THR A 515 10.45 5.22 6.14
CA THR A 515 10.87 3.82 6.27
C THR A 515 12.12 3.55 5.44
N GLU A 516 12.77 2.41 5.63
CA GLU A 516 13.93 2.04 4.83
C GLU A 516 13.56 1.65 3.39
N GLY A 517 14.57 1.23 2.63
CA GLY A 517 14.39 0.58 1.34
C GLY A 517 14.46 1.48 0.11
N ARG A 518 15.11 2.65 0.25
CA ARG A 518 15.27 3.61 -0.85
C ARG A 518 16.66 4.24 -0.83
N TYR A 519 17.12 4.67 -2.01
CA TYR A 519 18.16 5.68 -2.10
C TYR A 519 17.52 7.06 -1.92
N LEU A 520 18.20 7.92 -1.17
CA LEU A 520 17.69 9.22 -0.76
C LEU A 520 18.61 10.36 -1.18
N VAL A 521 18.02 11.48 -1.56
CA VAL A 521 18.67 12.79 -1.64
C VAL A 521 18.07 13.69 -0.57
N ILE A 522 18.92 14.35 0.22
CA ILE A 522 18.51 15.17 1.36
C ILE A 522 18.92 16.62 1.09
N GLU A 523 17.94 17.49 0.91
CA GLU A 523 18.14 18.91 0.55
C GLU A 523 17.84 19.83 1.73
N SER A 524 18.69 20.85 1.90
CA SER A 524 18.43 21.94 2.83
C SER A 524 17.17 22.69 2.39
N ASN A 525 16.25 22.96 3.34
CA ASN A 525 15.07 23.78 3.04
C ASN A 525 15.40 25.29 2.94
N ARG A 526 16.57 25.72 3.44
CA ARG A 526 16.94 27.15 3.55
C ARG A 526 17.93 27.59 2.48
N ASN A 527 18.77 26.68 2.05
CA ASN A 527 19.86 26.95 1.13
C ASN A 527 19.67 26.06 -0.10
N ASN A 528 20.08 26.52 -1.28
CA ASN A 528 20.01 25.74 -2.52
C ASN A 528 21.09 24.63 -2.55
N LEU A 529 21.17 23.83 -1.50
CA LEU A 529 22.21 22.84 -1.21
C LEU A 529 21.60 21.49 -0.85
N ALA A 530 22.20 20.43 -1.37
CA ALA A 530 21.96 19.05 -0.94
C ALA A 530 23.13 18.56 -0.07
N LEU A 531 22.84 17.71 0.91
CA LEU A 531 23.89 16.94 1.59
C LEU A 531 24.64 16.09 0.56
N SER A 532 25.95 15.96 0.71
CA SER A 532 26.76 15.14 -0.19
C SER A 532 28.03 14.62 0.46
N LEU A 533 28.55 13.51 -0.06
CA LEU A 533 29.89 13.05 0.26
C LEU A 533 30.93 14.04 -0.25
N SER A 534 31.80 14.53 0.65
CA SER A 534 32.94 15.40 0.34
C SER A 534 34.21 14.81 0.94
N GLY A 535 35.02 14.17 0.08
CA GLY A 535 36.14 13.35 0.53
C GLY A 535 35.66 12.18 1.40
N SER A 536 35.99 12.21 2.70
CA SER A 536 35.55 11.22 3.70
C SER A 536 34.51 11.77 4.68
N SER A 537 33.90 12.92 4.40
CA SER A 537 33.04 13.64 5.34
C SER A 537 31.72 14.03 4.70
N LEU A 538 30.70 14.32 5.53
CA LEU A 538 29.48 14.95 5.09
C LEU A 538 29.76 16.42 4.75
N GLY A 539 29.52 16.78 3.51
CA GLY A 539 29.55 18.14 3.02
C GLY A 539 28.21 18.50 2.37
N THR A 540 28.24 19.53 1.53
CA THR A 540 27.12 19.88 0.66
C THR A 540 27.58 20.13 -0.76
N SER A 541 26.64 20.05 -1.69
CA SER A 541 26.79 20.47 -3.09
C SER A 541 25.50 21.11 -3.57
N GLN A 542 25.52 21.77 -4.74
CA GLN A 542 24.31 22.40 -5.28
C GLN A 542 23.23 21.35 -5.54
N VAL A 543 21.97 21.69 -5.22
CA VAL A 543 20.84 20.85 -5.62
C VAL A 543 20.82 20.70 -7.14
N THR A 544 20.37 19.55 -7.62
CA THR A 544 20.23 19.29 -9.05
C THR A 544 18.75 19.07 -9.39
N PRO A 545 18.27 19.46 -10.57
CA PRO A 545 16.90 19.15 -10.97
C PRO A 545 16.66 17.64 -11.08
N GLU A 546 17.65 16.92 -11.65
CA GLU A 546 17.67 15.47 -11.79
C GLU A 546 18.39 14.83 -10.60
N LYS A 547 17.67 14.70 -9.47
CA LYS A 547 18.20 14.22 -8.19
C LYS A 547 19.01 12.92 -8.29
N PHE A 548 18.64 12.06 -9.23
CA PHE A 548 19.27 10.77 -9.48
C PHE A 548 20.62 10.86 -10.20
N ASN A 549 21.02 11.99 -10.79
CA ASN A 549 22.25 12.10 -11.61
C ASN A 549 23.51 12.50 -10.82
N THR A 550 23.40 12.73 -9.51
CA THR A 550 24.54 13.13 -8.67
C THR A 550 24.84 12.06 -7.61
N PRO A 551 25.68 11.05 -7.92
CA PRO A 551 25.97 9.96 -6.96
C PRO A 551 26.40 10.47 -5.58
N SER A 552 27.23 11.52 -5.51
CA SER A 552 27.70 12.08 -4.23
C SER A 552 26.58 12.57 -3.31
N GLN A 553 25.36 12.82 -3.80
CA GLN A 553 24.20 13.24 -3.01
C GLN A 553 23.32 12.07 -2.53
N ARG A 554 23.67 10.83 -2.88
CA ARG A 554 22.84 9.66 -2.58
C ARG A 554 23.20 9.04 -1.23
N PHE A 555 22.19 8.79 -0.42
CA PHE A 555 22.30 8.13 0.87
C PHE A 555 21.33 6.95 0.98
N VAL A 556 21.60 6.05 1.92
CA VAL A 556 20.67 5.00 2.34
C VAL A 556 20.52 5.09 3.85
N ILE A 557 19.29 4.96 4.33
CA ILE A 557 19.00 4.80 5.76
C ILE A 557 18.77 3.32 6.06
N HIS A 558 19.25 2.89 7.22
CA HIS A 558 19.19 1.51 7.71
C HIS A 558 18.53 1.54 9.08
N ALA A 559 17.35 0.93 9.23
CA ALA A 559 16.65 0.93 10.50
C ALA A 559 17.49 0.24 11.59
N THR A 560 17.58 0.81 12.80
CA THR A 560 18.29 0.14 13.91
C THR A 560 17.53 -1.05 14.46
N ASP A 561 16.21 -1.03 14.31
CA ASP A 561 15.32 -2.14 14.57
C ASP A 561 14.22 -2.15 13.49
N PRO A 562 14.35 -2.96 12.43
CA PRO A 562 13.39 -2.99 11.33
C PRO A 562 12.03 -3.56 11.75
N LYS A 563 11.90 -4.16 12.94
CA LYS A 563 10.64 -4.73 13.44
C LYS A 563 9.75 -3.72 14.15
N LEU A 564 10.20 -2.47 14.32
CA LEU A 564 9.43 -1.42 14.99
C LEU A 564 8.99 -0.37 13.95
N ALA A 565 7.69 -0.26 13.67
CA ALA A 565 7.11 0.72 12.71
C ALA A 565 7.52 2.16 13.00
N THR A 566 7.72 2.45 14.27
CA THR A 566 8.05 3.78 14.79
C THR A 566 9.55 3.95 15.02
N GLY A 567 10.37 3.06 14.45
CA GLY A 567 11.83 3.14 14.45
C GLY A 567 12.30 4.37 13.70
N LYS A 568 12.15 5.55 14.31
CA LYS A 568 12.64 6.83 13.80
C LYS A 568 14.16 6.88 13.77
N THR A 569 14.84 5.84 14.26
CA THR A 569 16.28 5.77 14.45
C THR A 569 16.94 4.94 13.37
N PHE A 570 17.85 5.59 12.65
CA PHE A 570 18.53 5.03 11.50
C PHE A 570 20.04 5.18 11.61
N ARG A 571 20.79 4.25 11.03
CA ARG A 571 22.15 4.52 10.57
C ARG A 571 22.08 5.07 9.14
N ILE A 572 22.96 5.99 8.79
CA ILE A 572 22.99 6.61 7.45
C ILE A 572 24.27 6.17 6.75
N SER A 573 24.16 5.63 5.53
CA SER A 573 25.31 5.32 4.68
C SER A 573 25.31 6.15 3.40
N SER A 574 26.50 6.38 2.84
CA SER A 574 26.66 7.07 1.54
C SER A 574 26.61 6.07 0.40
N ALA A 575 25.69 6.28 -0.54
CA ALA A 575 25.58 5.48 -1.78
C ALA A 575 26.33 6.10 -2.97
N ALA A 576 27.24 7.04 -2.71
CA ALA A 576 28.02 7.72 -3.76
C ALA A 576 28.86 6.81 -4.66
N PHE A 577 29.19 5.61 -4.19
CA PHE A 577 29.99 4.63 -4.91
C PHE A 577 29.14 3.55 -5.59
N VAL A 578 27.81 3.58 -5.41
CA VAL A 578 26.90 2.63 -6.03
C VAL A 578 26.62 3.09 -7.45
N THR A 579 27.25 2.43 -8.42
CA THR A 579 27.04 2.68 -9.85
C THR A 579 25.97 1.79 -10.46
N ASP A 580 25.74 0.62 -9.87
CA ASP A 580 24.67 -0.32 -10.21
C ASP A 580 24.04 -0.84 -8.93
N ALA A 581 22.74 -0.58 -8.75
CA ALA A 581 21.97 -0.99 -7.57
C ALA A 581 21.66 -2.49 -7.56
N THR A 582 21.84 -3.19 -8.69
CA THR A 582 21.58 -4.63 -8.81
C THR A 582 22.81 -5.48 -8.49
N ASP A 583 24.00 -4.89 -8.41
CA ASP A 583 25.26 -5.59 -8.15
C ASP A 583 25.56 -5.65 -6.63
N PRO A 584 25.55 -6.85 -6.00
CA PRO A 584 25.86 -7.02 -4.58
C PRO A 584 27.29 -6.57 -4.22
N ALA A 585 28.24 -6.54 -5.16
CA ALA A 585 29.60 -6.07 -4.91
C ALA A 585 29.65 -4.57 -4.56
N ASN A 586 28.63 -3.81 -4.98
CA ASN A 586 28.52 -2.37 -4.68
C ASN A 586 27.95 -2.08 -3.27
N ALA A 587 27.60 -3.11 -2.48
CA ALA A 587 26.97 -2.95 -1.17
C ALA A 587 27.88 -2.35 -0.08
N THR A 588 29.19 -2.24 -0.30
CA THR A 588 30.11 -1.63 0.69
C THR A 588 29.97 -0.10 0.70
N THR A 589 28.99 0.39 1.46
CA THR A 589 28.77 1.82 1.67
C THR A 589 29.34 2.26 3.02
N PRO A 590 30.08 3.39 3.08
CA PRO A 590 30.58 3.87 4.36
C PRO A 590 29.45 4.57 5.13
N PHE A 591 29.46 4.42 6.45
CA PHE A 591 28.43 4.91 7.35
C PHE A 591 28.85 6.19 8.09
N LEU A 592 27.88 7.07 8.31
CA LEU A 592 28.07 8.37 8.96
C LEU A 592 28.27 8.22 10.48
N ASP A 593 29.34 8.80 11.02
CA ASP A 593 29.63 8.85 12.45
C ASP A 593 29.18 10.17 13.10
N SER A 594 29.38 10.29 14.42
CA SER A 594 29.02 11.49 15.20
C SER A 594 29.94 12.70 14.99
N ASN A 595 31.02 12.54 14.21
CA ASN A 595 31.87 13.64 13.74
C ASN A 595 31.54 14.02 12.29
N LEU A 596 30.43 13.50 11.75
CA LEU A 596 30.01 13.66 10.36
C LEU A 596 31.06 13.15 9.34
N ARG A 597 31.77 12.07 9.68
CA ARG A 597 32.70 11.37 8.80
C ARG A 597 32.14 10.01 8.40
N PHE A 598 32.48 9.59 7.18
CA PHE A 598 32.07 8.31 6.63
C PHE A 598 33.13 7.24 6.91
N GLY A 599 32.72 6.15 7.57
CA GLY A 599 33.59 5.07 8.01
C GLY A 599 32.88 3.72 8.07
N SER A 600 33.30 2.84 8.98
CA SER A 600 32.70 1.51 9.15
C SER A 600 31.33 1.58 9.84
N VAL A 601 30.51 0.53 9.67
CA VAL A 601 29.26 0.38 10.42
C VAL A 601 29.47 0.37 11.94
N ASN A 602 30.57 -0.22 12.42
CA ASN A 602 30.89 -0.32 13.86
C ASN A 602 31.16 1.04 14.52
N SER A 603 31.60 2.02 13.73
CA SER A 603 31.86 3.39 14.17
C SER A 603 30.69 4.35 13.91
N SER A 604 29.60 3.86 13.31
CA SER A 604 28.51 4.73 12.85
C SER A 604 27.61 5.19 13.98
N ALA A 605 27.08 6.40 13.83
CA ALA A 605 26.12 6.98 14.75
C ALA A 605 24.69 6.58 14.36
N VAL A 606 23.78 6.78 15.31
CA VAL A 606 22.34 6.60 15.11
C VAL A 606 21.70 7.97 15.05
N PHE A 607 20.81 8.17 14.09
CA PHE A 607 20.13 9.42 13.82
C PHE A 607 18.63 9.21 13.93
N ASN A 608 17.96 10.06 14.71
CA ASN A 608 16.51 10.19 14.67
C ASN A 608 16.13 11.09 13.49
N ILE A 609 15.34 10.57 12.55
CA ILE A 609 14.77 11.32 11.44
C ILE A 609 13.27 11.47 11.73
N THR A 610 12.85 12.70 11.98
CA THR A 610 11.46 13.02 12.36
C THR A 610 10.80 13.83 11.26
N TYR A 611 9.58 13.44 10.87
CA TYR A 611 8.74 14.21 9.97
C TYR A 611 8.07 15.35 10.74
N GLU A 612 8.18 16.57 10.22
CA GLU A 612 7.69 17.80 10.88
C GLU A 612 6.40 18.34 10.22
N GLY A 613 5.88 17.67 9.18
CA GLY A 613 4.77 18.16 8.36
C GLY A 613 5.25 18.79 7.05
N SER A 614 4.33 18.97 6.09
CA SER A 614 4.56 19.67 4.81
C SER A 614 5.80 19.20 4.03
N GLY A 615 6.14 17.90 4.10
CA GLY A 615 7.31 17.33 3.40
C GLY A 615 8.67 17.64 4.03
N LEU A 616 8.70 18.15 5.27
CA LEU A 616 9.92 18.56 5.97
C LEU A 616 10.35 17.57 7.04
N TYR A 617 11.66 17.46 7.24
CA TYR A 617 12.28 16.53 8.16
C TYR A 617 13.36 17.19 9.02
N ASN A 618 13.41 16.83 10.30
CA ASN A 618 14.56 17.10 11.16
C ASN A 618 15.41 15.84 11.33
N ILE A 619 16.73 16.01 11.38
CA ILE A 619 17.69 14.92 11.60
C ILE A 619 18.49 15.23 12.85
N LYS A 620 18.50 14.31 13.82
CA LYS A 620 19.14 14.50 15.14
C LYS A 620 19.98 13.29 15.49
N GLU A 621 21.25 13.49 15.86
CA GLU A 621 22.08 12.37 16.34
C GLU A 621 21.58 11.94 17.72
N SER A 622 21.24 10.66 17.85
CA SER A 622 20.48 10.12 18.98
C SER A 622 21.22 10.20 20.31
N SER A 623 22.54 10.00 20.34
CA SER A 623 23.31 9.93 21.59
C SER A 623 23.57 11.30 22.19
N SER A 624 23.96 12.27 21.38
CA SER A 624 24.25 13.64 21.81
C SER A 624 23.00 14.52 21.85
N GLY A 625 21.93 14.11 21.18
CA GLY A 625 20.72 14.90 21.02
C GLY A 625 20.93 16.19 20.23
N LYS A 626 21.96 16.25 19.38
CA LYS A 626 22.27 17.43 18.56
C LYS A 626 21.63 17.31 17.18
N SER A 627 20.94 18.35 16.73
CA SER A 627 20.39 18.42 15.39
C SER A 627 21.48 18.65 14.34
N LEU A 628 21.32 18.00 13.19
CA LEU A 628 22.05 18.29 11.97
C LEU A 628 21.57 19.64 11.41
N SER A 629 22.53 20.45 10.97
CA SER A 629 22.28 21.75 10.38
C SER A 629 23.36 22.09 9.36
N VAL A 630 23.02 22.92 8.38
CA VAL A 630 23.94 23.47 7.39
C VAL A 630 24.07 24.98 7.67
N ASN A 631 25.28 25.44 7.94
CA ASN A 631 25.52 26.86 8.19
C ASN A 631 25.48 27.69 6.88
N ASN A 632 25.57 29.02 7.00
CA ASN A 632 25.53 29.94 5.85
C ASN A 632 26.67 29.73 4.84
N ASN A 633 27.75 29.05 5.23
CA ASN A 633 28.86 28.70 4.33
C ASN A 633 28.66 27.30 3.69
N GLY A 634 27.50 26.68 3.88
CA GLY A 634 27.19 25.36 3.33
C GLY A 634 27.85 24.20 4.09
N VAL A 635 28.35 24.41 5.31
CA VAL A 635 29.06 23.36 6.07
C VAL A 635 28.10 22.66 7.03
N PRO A 636 27.90 21.33 6.92
CA PRO A 636 27.11 20.55 7.87
C PRO A 636 27.77 20.50 9.26
N SER A 637 26.96 20.53 10.32
CA SER A 637 27.42 20.39 11.70
C SER A 637 26.33 19.82 12.62
N LEU A 638 26.75 19.20 13.73
CA LEU A 638 25.86 18.77 14.81
C LEU A 638 25.88 19.79 15.96
N GLY A 639 24.71 20.34 16.31
CA GLY A 639 24.53 21.24 17.46
C GLY A 639 24.30 22.71 17.10
N GLY A 640 24.11 23.02 15.82
CA GLY A 640 23.58 24.31 15.36
C GLY A 640 22.07 24.42 15.59
N THR A 641 21.48 25.54 15.16
CA THR A 641 20.01 25.69 15.11
C THR A 641 19.43 24.60 14.23
N ALA A 642 18.41 23.90 14.72
CA ALA A 642 17.70 22.87 13.96
C ALA A 642 17.32 23.39 12.56
N GLU A 643 17.49 22.53 11.58
CA GLU A 643 17.18 22.79 10.19
C GLU A 643 16.20 21.75 9.68
N ASP A 644 15.34 22.21 8.78
CA ASP A 644 14.42 21.37 8.05
C ASP A 644 15.04 20.94 6.72
N PHE A 645 14.85 19.68 6.39
CA PHE A 645 15.31 19.07 5.16
C PHE A 645 14.13 18.58 4.33
N LYS A 646 14.25 18.68 3.02
CA LYS A 646 13.40 17.96 2.06
C LYS A 646 14.10 16.66 1.69
N ILE A 647 13.35 15.56 1.68
CA ILE A 647 13.88 14.24 1.32
C ILE A 647 13.20 13.77 0.05
N PHE A 648 14.01 13.24 -0.87
CA PHE A 648 13.57 12.66 -2.13
C PHE A 648 14.02 11.21 -2.21
N SER A 649 13.12 10.32 -2.63
CA SER A 649 13.47 8.96 -3.01
C SER A 649 13.90 8.94 -4.46
N VAL A 650 15.02 8.31 -4.78
CA VAL A 650 15.62 8.30 -6.12
C VAL A 650 15.84 6.88 -6.64
N SER A 651 15.55 6.68 -7.92
CA SER A 651 15.91 5.49 -8.70
C SER A 651 16.86 5.92 -9.82
N PHE A 652 17.95 5.16 -10.03
CA PHE A 652 18.98 5.47 -11.02
C PHE A 652 19.39 4.26 -11.84
#